data_AF-A0A653EV28-F1
#
_entry.id   AF-A0A653EV28-F1
#
_cell.length_a   1.000
_cell.length_b   1.000
_cell.length_c   1.000
_cell.angle_alpha   90.00
_cell.angle_beta   90.00
_cell.angle_gamma   90.00
#
_symmetry.space_group_name_H-M   'P 1'
#
loop_
_entity.id
_entity.type
_entity.pdbx_description
1 polymer ?
#
loop_
_entity_poly.entity_id
_entity_poly.type
_entity_poly.pdbx_seq_one_letter_code
_entity_poly.pdbx_strand_id
1 'polypeptide(L)'
;MSSFVIATPGSLAAAAADLTVIGDAIGAARVAAAGSTTQVVSAAGDEVSAAIAQLFGTYGREYQALSAQAAAFHEQFVAALNGAGAAYAAAEAANANPLQTLEQNVLGAINAPTEWLLGRPLIGDGADGAPGTGQNGGPGGLLWGNGGNGGSGAPGQAGGRGGDAGLLGHGGNGGLGGAGNVGQAGIDGSGAAGGSGGNGGHGGAGGNGGLLFGNGGAGGSGGNGGNGGNGGAGAADTGSGGGNGGDGGDGGKAGQGGTGGAGSLLFGHAGAAGHGGSGGDGGNGGNGGTSTTGTGGNGGNGGDATDGGNGGDGGNGATGFFGGNGGNGGNGATGGDGGDGGVGTTASGGNGGSGGSATIAAGDGTAIGGNGGRGAWGETRGGDGGTGGAAHNLATGNAIGGNGGHGGGSTSQNGDGGGTGGTGGSATIAGGNGIAAGGSGGNGGTSVTGAGGDGGNGGSATVAAGGGNAIGGDAGRGAGGASRGGNGGAGGEANNYGTGNADGGRGGNASFANNGTGGIGGNGGSASVAGGGIAVGGDGGSGGDGATGGNSGGTGGAAFNFGTGSAFGGAGGSGGFSGAGIGGLGGSGGNATSAGGNGIAAGGSGGNGGTSATFVGGGGGAGGGASVDAGGGNAIGGNGGQGGVGSSGAGNGGTGGEGINHGAGNGIGGNGGTGGNIGNDGLSPGAAAGNGGTGGAGQTYGVGNANGGNGGRGGDGYVGGSGGTGGAGQTYGAGNANGGIGGNGGSGSIGLGGDAGSGGSATNLSGTGAGNATGGNGGQGGSGGAGGKGGAGGSGYTNGIGNATGGNGGNGTTYGGDGGSGTRFATVGGGTATGGDGGSGAVGGAGGRGLAFSGDARGGMGGTGTLVGGDGGDALNGGAGNAIGGDGGDGAAGTGGNGGNGGSGGQATNTGTGNAVGGTGGNGGDSSGGSGGKGGNGGKATVMAPFGGSPGPGSAAGGLGGNGGNGDSGGNGGSGGQGINHGTGSTAGGAGGGGGDGVGGSSSGGDGGAGGDAKAVNTGLATAGIGGTPGQGGPSGTNGSPGSAGTVSPL
;
A
#
# COMPACT_ATOMS: atom_id res chain seq x y z
N MET A 1 -32.99 68.83 -12.22
CA MET A 1 -31.71 69.05 -11.52
C MET A 1 -32.03 69.67 -10.17
N SER A 2 -31.94 68.85 -9.13
CA SER A 2 -31.62 69.25 -7.76
C SER A 2 -30.98 68.01 -7.14
N SER A 3 -29.67 68.10 -6.93
CA SER A 3 -28.91 67.17 -6.09
C SER A 3 -29.34 67.45 -4.65
N PHE A 4 -29.84 66.42 -3.96
CA PHE A 4 -30.11 66.49 -2.53
C PHE A 4 -28.96 65.83 -1.78
N VAL A 5 -28.25 66.64 -1.01
CA VAL A 5 -27.27 66.20 -0.02
C VAL A 5 -28.04 65.88 1.26
N ILE A 6 -27.96 64.63 1.74
CA ILE A 6 -28.54 64.19 3.03
C ILE A 6 -27.43 64.27 4.08
N ALA A 7 -27.64 65.06 5.14
CA ALA A 7 -26.75 65.13 6.29
C ALA A 7 -27.54 64.78 7.55
N THR A 8 -27.08 63.78 8.31
CA THR A 8 -27.75 63.25 9.51
C THR A 8 -27.44 64.13 10.73
N PRO A 9 -28.46 64.73 11.38
CA PRO A 9 -28.24 65.69 12.48
C PRO A 9 -27.48 65.13 13.68
N GLY A 10 -27.67 63.84 14.00
CA GLY A 10 -26.95 63.16 15.08
C GLY A 10 -25.44 63.04 14.82
N SER A 11 -25.04 62.86 13.55
CA SER A 11 -23.63 62.76 13.16
C SER A 11 -22.92 64.12 13.25
N LEU A 12 -23.63 65.20 12.94
CA LEU A 12 -23.12 66.58 13.08
C LEU A 12 -22.95 66.99 14.55
N ALA A 13 -23.87 66.57 15.44
CA ALA A 13 -23.78 66.84 16.88
C ALA A 13 -22.66 66.03 17.57
N ALA A 14 -22.48 64.76 17.20
CA ALA A 14 -21.36 63.96 17.67
C ALA A 14 -20.02 64.51 17.18
N ALA A 15 -19.92 64.86 15.90
CA ALA A 15 -18.73 65.50 15.34
C ALA A 15 -18.42 66.84 16.00
N ALA A 16 -19.43 67.65 16.35
CA ALA A 16 -19.24 68.90 17.08
C ALA A 16 -18.73 68.66 18.52
N ALA A 17 -19.24 67.63 19.23
CA ALA A 17 -18.76 67.25 20.56
C ALA A 17 -17.32 66.72 20.52
N ASP A 18 -16.98 65.88 19.55
CA ASP A 18 -15.61 65.40 19.33
C ASP A 18 -14.66 66.57 19.01
N LEU A 19 -15.10 67.51 18.18
CA LEU A 19 -14.31 68.72 17.88
C LEU A 19 -14.16 69.64 19.10
N THR A 20 -15.14 69.69 20.02
CA THR A 20 -14.98 70.38 21.31
C THR A 20 -13.91 69.70 22.17
N VAL A 21 -13.96 68.37 22.31
CA VAL A 21 -12.95 67.62 23.10
C VAL A 21 -11.55 67.76 22.51
N ILE A 22 -11.41 67.73 21.19
CA ILE A 22 -10.13 67.99 20.50
C ILE A 22 -9.67 69.44 20.76
N GLY A 23 -10.59 70.41 20.71
CA GLY A 23 -10.31 71.81 21.02
C GLY A 23 -9.78 72.00 22.45
N ASP A 24 -10.42 71.38 23.43
CA ASP A 24 -10.03 71.42 24.84
C ASP A 24 -8.66 70.73 25.06
N ALA A 25 -8.42 69.59 24.41
CA ALA A 25 -7.15 68.88 24.49
C ALA A 25 -5.99 69.68 23.87
N ILE A 26 -6.21 70.31 22.71
CA ILE A 26 -5.22 71.19 22.07
C ILE A 26 -4.99 72.45 22.91
N GLY A 27 -6.04 73.02 23.51
CA GLY A 27 -5.95 74.15 24.44
C GLY A 27 -5.10 73.82 25.67
N ALA A 28 -5.35 72.66 26.30
CA ALA A 28 -4.60 72.19 27.47
C ALA A 28 -3.13 71.91 27.13
N ALA A 29 -2.86 71.24 26.00
CA ALA A 29 -1.49 70.98 25.54
C ALA A 29 -0.71 72.28 25.26
N ARG A 30 -1.39 73.28 24.70
CA ARG A 30 -0.81 74.59 24.41
C ARG A 30 -0.45 75.38 25.67
N VAL A 31 -1.30 75.35 26.71
CA VAL A 31 -1.01 75.99 28.00
C VAL A 31 0.19 75.30 28.68
N ALA A 32 0.28 73.97 28.61
CA ALA A 32 1.41 73.21 29.16
C ALA A 32 2.75 73.53 28.46
N ALA A 33 2.74 73.75 27.13
CA ALA A 33 3.94 74.05 26.36
C ALA A 33 4.37 75.53 26.37
N ALA A 34 3.50 76.46 26.82
CA ALA A 34 3.75 77.90 26.70
C ALA A 34 4.97 78.41 27.47
N GLY A 35 5.31 77.78 28.61
CA GLY A 35 6.45 78.18 29.44
C GLY A 35 7.80 77.93 28.77
N SER A 36 8.01 76.74 28.20
CA SER A 36 9.29 76.33 27.61
C SER A 36 9.61 77.01 26.27
N THR A 37 8.59 77.47 25.53
CA THR A 37 8.79 78.12 24.21
C THR A 37 8.86 79.65 24.26
N THR A 38 8.51 80.28 25.40
CA THR A 38 8.51 81.75 25.53
C THR A 38 9.57 82.29 26.49
N GLN A 39 10.17 81.43 27.33
CA GLN A 39 11.20 81.78 28.32
C GLN A 39 12.54 81.08 28.03
N VAL A 40 13.00 81.13 26.78
CA VAL A 40 14.30 80.54 26.39
C VAL A 40 15.43 81.46 26.87
N VAL A 41 16.35 80.92 27.69
CA VAL A 41 17.50 81.66 28.27
C VAL A 41 18.74 81.50 27.38
N SER A 42 19.59 82.53 27.24
CA SER A 42 20.77 82.48 26.37
C SER A 42 21.80 81.46 26.85
N ALA A 43 22.22 80.55 25.96
CA ALA A 43 23.18 79.48 26.28
C ALA A 43 24.61 79.99 26.55
N ALA A 44 24.96 81.19 26.09
CA ALA A 44 26.22 81.89 26.39
C ALA A 44 25.97 83.40 26.58
N GLY A 45 26.84 84.05 27.36
CA GLY A 45 26.71 85.46 27.76
C GLY A 45 27.10 86.47 26.68
N ASP A 46 27.04 86.09 25.41
CA ASP A 46 27.30 86.97 24.29
C ASP A 46 25.99 87.55 23.72
N GLU A 47 26.11 88.74 23.14
CA GLU A 47 24.97 89.54 22.69
C GLU A 47 24.22 88.89 21.51
N VAL A 48 24.88 88.05 20.72
CA VAL A 48 24.25 87.33 19.60
C VAL A 48 23.37 86.21 20.12
N SER A 49 23.86 85.43 21.08
CA SER A 49 23.07 84.39 21.76
C SER A 49 21.89 84.98 22.54
N ALA A 50 22.05 86.14 23.18
CA ALA A 50 20.96 86.85 23.85
C ALA A 50 19.90 87.38 22.87
N ALA A 51 20.32 87.98 21.74
CA ALA A 51 19.41 88.46 20.70
C ALA A 51 18.63 87.31 20.04
N ILE A 52 19.27 86.16 19.80
CA ILE A 52 18.62 84.97 19.23
C ILE A 52 17.60 84.39 20.22
N ALA A 53 17.93 84.30 21.51
CA ALA A 53 16.99 83.85 22.55
C ALA A 53 15.78 84.79 22.66
N GLN A 54 15.99 86.11 22.58
CA GLN A 54 14.92 87.11 22.59
C GLN A 54 14.04 87.04 21.34
N LEU A 55 14.63 86.76 20.17
CA LEU A 55 13.91 86.53 18.92
C LEU A 55 12.99 85.31 19.03
N PHE A 56 13.52 84.17 19.49
CA PHE A 56 12.72 82.97 19.68
C PHE A 56 11.64 83.14 20.75
N GLY A 57 11.92 83.83 21.85
CA GLY A 57 10.91 84.16 22.86
C GLY A 57 9.79 85.06 22.33
N THR A 58 10.09 85.95 21.37
CA THR A 58 9.09 86.81 20.72
C THR A 58 8.22 86.01 19.75
N TYR A 59 8.82 85.17 18.89
CA TYR A 59 8.08 84.25 18.03
C TYR A 59 7.20 83.29 18.83
N GLY A 60 7.70 82.81 19.99
CA GLY A 60 6.91 81.99 20.90
C GLY A 60 5.65 82.70 21.39
N ARG A 61 5.73 83.99 21.73
CA ARG A 61 4.55 84.77 22.18
C ARG A 61 3.58 85.08 21.04
N GLU A 62 4.08 85.34 19.83
CA GLU A 62 3.24 85.57 18.64
C GLU A 62 2.50 84.28 18.24
N TYR A 63 3.19 83.13 18.26
CA TYR A 63 2.57 81.83 18.01
C TYR A 63 1.45 81.54 19.03
N GLN A 64 1.67 81.88 20.30
CA GLN A 64 0.65 81.78 21.33
C GLN A 64 -0.53 82.71 21.02
N ALA A 65 -0.31 83.98 20.68
CA ALA A 65 -1.40 84.90 20.35
C ALA A 65 -2.24 84.40 19.15
N LEU A 66 -1.60 83.94 18.07
CA LEU A 66 -2.27 83.40 16.89
C LEU A 66 -3.06 82.14 17.21
N SER A 67 -2.48 81.24 18.01
CA SER A 67 -3.14 80.01 18.42
C SER A 67 -4.38 80.28 19.30
N ALA A 68 -4.43 81.41 20.02
CA ALA A 68 -5.62 81.79 20.80
C ALA A 68 -6.74 82.27 19.89
N GLN A 69 -6.38 82.99 18.83
CA GLN A 69 -7.32 83.44 17.82
C GLN A 69 -7.88 82.24 17.01
N ALA A 70 -7.04 81.24 16.72
CA ALA A 70 -7.47 79.99 16.09
C ALA A 70 -8.41 79.17 16.99
N ALA A 71 -8.14 79.11 18.31
CA ALA A 71 -9.03 78.44 19.26
C ALA A 71 -10.40 79.13 19.34
N ALA A 72 -10.44 80.45 19.40
CA ALA A 72 -11.70 81.20 19.40
C ALA A 72 -12.49 81.01 18.08
N PHE A 73 -11.79 80.92 16.94
CA PHE A 73 -12.43 80.59 15.67
C PHE A 73 -12.96 79.15 15.66
N HIS A 74 -12.21 78.20 16.20
CA HIS A 74 -12.63 76.80 16.33
C HIS A 74 -13.87 76.67 17.22
N GLU A 75 -13.91 77.37 18.36
CA GLU A 75 -15.11 77.43 19.22
C GLU A 75 -16.31 78.02 18.48
N GLN A 76 -16.12 79.13 17.74
CA GLN A 76 -17.19 79.72 16.92
C GLN A 76 -17.66 78.79 15.81
N PHE A 77 -16.73 78.05 15.18
CA PHE A 77 -17.05 77.06 14.16
C PHE A 77 -17.84 75.89 14.74
N VAL A 78 -17.44 75.37 15.90
CA VAL A 78 -18.16 74.30 16.61
C VAL A 78 -19.53 74.78 17.09
N ALA A 79 -19.64 76.02 17.57
CA ALA A 79 -20.91 76.63 17.95
C ALA A 79 -21.83 76.82 16.73
N ALA A 80 -21.28 77.25 15.59
CA ALA A 80 -22.02 77.39 14.34
C ALA A 80 -22.43 76.03 13.77
N LEU A 81 -21.59 75.00 13.89
CA LEU A 81 -21.90 73.63 13.45
C LEU A 81 -23.00 73.00 14.33
N ASN A 82 -22.93 73.19 15.64
CA ASN A 82 -24.00 72.84 16.57
C ASN A 82 -25.30 73.59 16.24
N GLY A 83 -25.21 74.89 15.93
CA GLY A 83 -26.34 75.71 15.50
C GLY A 83 -26.96 75.24 14.18
N ALA A 84 -26.14 74.86 13.20
CA ALA A 84 -26.58 74.34 11.91
C ALA A 84 -27.19 72.93 12.03
N GLY A 85 -26.61 72.06 12.87
CA GLY A 85 -27.16 70.75 13.20
C GLY A 85 -28.51 70.87 13.91
N ALA A 86 -28.64 71.81 14.86
CA ALA A 86 -29.90 72.10 15.53
C ALA A 86 -30.94 72.72 14.58
N ALA A 87 -30.52 73.59 13.65
CA ALA A 87 -31.42 74.20 12.66
C ALA A 87 -31.90 73.19 11.60
N TYR A 88 -31.04 72.27 11.15
CA TYR A 88 -31.44 71.17 10.27
C TYR A 88 -32.31 70.16 11.00
N ALA A 89 -31.99 69.80 12.25
CA ALA A 89 -32.85 68.97 13.10
C ALA A 89 -34.21 69.64 13.35
N ALA A 90 -34.24 70.95 13.57
CA ALA A 90 -35.47 71.72 13.74
C ALA A 90 -36.27 71.84 12.44
N ALA A 91 -35.61 71.95 11.28
CA ALA A 91 -36.25 71.98 9.98
C ALA A 91 -36.83 70.61 9.57
N GLU A 92 -36.12 69.50 9.85
CA GLU A 92 -36.67 68.16 9.72
C GLU A 92 -37.81 67.92 10.72
N ALA A 93 -37.63 68.30 12.00
CA ALA A 93 -38.70 68.23 12.99
C ALA A 93 -39.91 69.07 12.59
N ALA A 94 -39.74 70.24 11.99
CA ALA A 94 -40.84 71.12 11.59
C ALA A 94 -41.57 70.66 10.31
N ASN A 95 -40.92 69.91 9.41
CA ASN A 95 -41.56 69.38 8.19
C ASN A 95 -42.03 67.93 8.33
N ALA A 96 -41.46 67.16 9.25
CA ALA A 96 -41.98 65.86 9.63
C ALA A 96 -43.22 66.01 10.54
N ASN A 97 -43.25 67.02 11.42
CA ASN A 97 -44.34 67.21 12.40
C ASN A 97 -45.75 67.49 11.82
N PRO A 98 -46.03 68.28 10.79
CA PRO A 98 -47.45 68.56 10.48
C PRO A 98 -48.22 67.32 10.02
N LEU A 99 -47.56 66.40 9.31
CA LEU A 99 -48.14 65.12 8.88
C LEU A 99 -47.84 63.98 9.86
N GLN A 100 -46.62 63.86 10.42
CA GLN A 100 -46.33 62.86 11.45
C GLN A 100 -46.94 63.22 12.80
N THR A 101 -47.05 64.48 13.20
CA THR A 101 -47.82 64.90 14.39
C THR A 101 -49.32 64.84 14.11
N LEU A 102 -49.83 65.05 12.88
CA LEU A 102 -51.25 64.75 12.60
C LEU A 102 -51.51 63.24 12.65
N GLU A 103 -50.63 62.43 12.08
CA GLU A 103 -50.69 60.96 12.13
C GLU A 103 -50.46 60.43 13.55
N GLN A 104 -49.46 60.91 14.29
CA GLN A 104 -49.18 60.58 15.70
C GLN A 104 -50.21 61.18 16.65
N ASN A 105 -50.87 62.30 16.34
CA ASN A 105 -51.99 62.82 17.13
C ASN A 105 -53.26 62.00 16.86
N VAL A 106 -53.52 61.59 15.61
CA VAL A 106 -54.67 60.75 15.26
C VAL A 106 -54.47 59.33 15.78
N LEU A 107 -53.33 58.70 15.50
CA LEU A 107 -52.94 57.41 16.06
C LEU A 107 -52.81 57.50 17.59
N GLY A 108 -52.22 58.56 18.12
CA GLY A 108 -52.11 58.81 19.56
C GLY A 108 -53.46 59.00 20.25
N ALA A 109 -54.41 59.72 19.64
CA ALA A 109 -55.77 59.85 20.15
C ALA A 109 -56.57 58.54 20.07
N ILE A 110 -56.36 57.76 19.00
CA ILE A 110 -56.95 56.42 18.80
C ILE A 110 -56.34 55.41 19.79
N ASN A 111 -55.04 55.49 20.04
CA ASN A 111 -54.29 54.58 20.90
C ASN A 111 -54.35 54.98 22.38
N ALA A 112 -54.60 56.25 22.72
CA ALA A 112 -54.55 56.78 24.09
C ALA A 112 -55.46 56.03 25.08
N PRO A 113 -56.71 55.66 24.74
CA PRO A 113 -57.55 54.89 25.65
C PRO A 113 -56.97 53.50 25.96
N THR A 114 -56.39 52.82 24.96
CA THR A 114 -55.81 51.48 25.11
C THR A 114 -54.42 51.50 25.73
N GLU A 115 -53.60 52.50 25.43
CA GLU A 115 -52.31 52.71 26.10
C GLU A 115 -52.50 52.97 27.59
N TRP A 116 -53.51 53.78 27.94
CA TRP A 116 -53.80 54.06 29.34
C TRP A 116 -54.38 52.85 30.09
N LEU A 117 -55.28 52.09 29.45
CA LEU A 117 -56.01 50.99 30.09
C LEU A 117 -55.24 49.66 30.08
N LEU A 118 -54.48 49.39 29.02
CA LEU A 118 -53.84 48.09 28.74
C LEU A 118 -52.32 48.20 28.51
N GLY A 119 -51.75 49.41 28.55
CA GLY A 119 -50.31 49.65 28.38
C GLY A 119 -49.80 49.30 26.98
N ARG A 120 -50.68 49.28 25.97
CA ARG A 120 -50.38 48.90 24.59
C ARG A 120 -51.20 49.70 23.57
N PRO A 121 -50.65 50.02 22.39
CA PRO A 121 -51.37 50.79 21.39
C PRO A 121 -52.43 49.92 20.70
N LEU A 122 -53.45 50.54 20.13
CA LEU A 122 -54.46 49.84 19.34
C LEU A 122 -53.93 49.54 17.93
N ILE A 123 -53.26 50.51 17.30
CA ILE A 123 -52.64 50.43 15.96
C ILE A 123 -51.22 51.00 16.02
N GLY A 124 -50.22 50.24 15.60
CA GLY A 124 -48.82 50.66 15.53
C GLY A 124 -47.84 49.50 15.70
N ASP A 125 -46.66 49.60 15.09
CA ASP A 125 -45.61 48.58 15.24
C ASP A 125 -44.95 48.66 16.62
N GLY A 126 -44.44 47.53 17.10
CA GLY A 126 -43.70 47.46 18.35
C GLY A 126 -42.32 48.11 18.23
N ALA A 127 -41.81 48.67 19.33
CA ALA A 127 -40.48 49.28 19.34
C ALA A 127 -39.37 48.22 19.23
N ASP A 128 -38.39 48.45 18.36
CA ASP A 128 -37.21 47.58 18.26
C ASP A 128 -36.34 47.68 19.52
N GLY A 129 -35.76 46.56 19.93
CA GLY A 129 -34.77 46.53 21.00
C GLY A 129 -33.46 47.17 20.57
N ALA A 130 -32.77 47.84 21.50
CA ALA A 130 -31.50 48.51 21.21
C ALA A 130 -30.38 47.51 20.83
N PRO A 131 -29.64 47.72 19.73
CA PRO A 131 -28.52 46.86 19.35
C PRO A 131 -27.44 46.76 20.43
N GLY A 132 -26.83 45.58 20.59
CA GLY A 132 -25.80 45.31 21.59
C GLY A 132 -26.29 45.23 23.03
N THR A 133 -27.60 45.27 23.29
CA THR A 133 -28.17 45.21 24.66
C THR A 133 -28.89 43.91 24.99
N GLY A 134 -29.26 43.13 23.97
CA GLY A 134 -30.14 41.96 24.13
C GLY A 134 -31.59 42.32 24.50
N GLN A 135 -31.99 43.59 24.38
CA GLN A 135 -33.34 44.03 24.74
C GLN A 135 -34.40 43.42 23.81
N ASN A 136 -35.50 42.93 24.39
CA ASN A 136 -36.62 42.40 23.60
C ASN A 136 -37.31 43.50 22.78
N GLY A 137 -37.81 43.13 21.61
CA GLY A 137 -38.72 43.98 20.84
C GLY A 137 -40.06 44.12 21.55
N GLY A 138 -40.62 45.33 21.53
CA GLY A 138 -41.93 45.64 22.05
C GLY A 138 -43.04 44.94 21.25
N PRO A 139 -44.18 44.62 21.87
CA PRO A 139 -45.30 44.03 21.17
C PRO A 139 -45.95 45.05 20.21
N GLY A 140 -46.45 44.57 19.07
CA GLY A 140 -47.27 45.36 18.15
C GLY A 140 -48.63 45.73 18.75
N GLY A 141 -49.29 46.70 18.13
CA GLY A 141 -50.61 47.19 18.53
C GLY A 141 -51.70 46.11 18.49
N LEU A 142 -52.70 46.23 19.36
CA LEU A 142 -53.71 45.19 19.62
C LEU A 142 -54.50 44.77 18.36
N LEU A 143 -54.79 45.69 17.43
CA LEU A 143 -55.54 45.39 16.20
C LEU A 143 -54.66 45.29 14.95
N TRP A 144 -53.73 46.23 14.78
CA TRP A 144 -52.84 46.26 13.62
C TRP A 144 -51.45 46.72 14.04
N GLY A 145 -50.44 45.93 13.75
CA GLY A 145 -49.05 46.29 14.03
C GLY A 145 -48.15 45.07 14.07
N ASN A 146 -46.99 45.20 13.44
CA ASN A 146 -45.92 44.22 13.56
C ASN A 146 -45.28 44.31 14.95
N GLY A 147 -44.73 43.21 15.45
CA GLY A 147 -43.88 43.28 16.64
C GLY A 147 -42.51 43.87 16.31
N GLY A 148 -41.89 44.54 17.28
CA GLY A 148 -40.55 45.10 17.13
C GLY A 148 -39.48 44.01 17.08
N ASN A 149 -38.38 44.24 16.38
CA ASN A 149 -37.23 43.33 16.36
C ASN A 149 -36.53 43.32 17.72
N GLY A 150 -35.99 42.18 18.12
CA GLY A 150 -35.11 42.08 19.27
C GLY A 150 -33.75 42.72 19.00
N GLY A 151 -33.20 43.41 19.98
CA GLY A 151 -31.85 43.97 19.91
C GLY A 151 -30.78 42.87 19.95
N SER A 152 -29.68 43.05 19.22
CA SER A 152 -28.54 42.12 19.32
C SER A 152 -27.92 42.12 20.72
N GLY A 153 -27.31 41.02 21.14
CA GLY A 153 -26.62 40.91 22.43
C GLY A 153 -25.25 41.60 22.45
N ALA A 154 -24.84 42.09 23.63
CA ALA A 154 -23.45 42.44 23.94
C ALA A 154 -22.54 41.19 23.92
N PRO A 155 -21.20 41.31 23.91
CA PRO A 155 -20.33 40.14 23.91
C PRO A 155 -20.70 39.08 24.98
N GLY A 156 -20.90 37.84 24.51
CA GLY A 156 -21.35 36.68 25.30
C GLY A 156 -22.78 36.74 25.84
N GLN A 157 -23.55 37.79 25.54
CA GLN A 157 -24.93 37.95 25.97
C GLN A 157 -25.91 37.56 24.87
N ALA A 158 -27.08 37.07 25.28
CA ALA A 158 -28.12 36.66 24.35
C ALA A 158 -28.73 37.86 23.60
N GLY A 159 -29.22 37.61 22.39
CA GLY A 159 -30.07 38.54 21.65
C GLY A 159 -31.48 38.60 22.24
N GLY A 160 -32.13 39.74 22.09
CA GLY A 160 -33.49 39.96 22.57
C GLY A 160 -34.51 39.19 21.76
N ARG A 161 -35.59 38.75 22.39
CA ARG A 161 -36.73 38.16 21.69
C ARG A 161 -37.46 39.23 20.86
N GLY A 162 -37.89 38.90 19.65
CA GLY A 162 -38.77 39.74 18.83
C GLY A 162 -40.16 39.86 19.45
N GLY A 163 -40.77 41.03 19.31
CA GLY A 163 -42.10 41.32 19.84
C GLY A 163 -43.20 40.56 19.10
N ASP A 164 -44.26 40.19 19.80
CA ASP A 164 -45.44 39.57 19.19
C ASP A 164 -46.32 40.65 18.53
N ALA A 165 -46.90 40.35 17.37
CA ALA A 165 -47.94 41.17 16.75
C ALA A 165 -49.31 41.00 17.47
N GLY A 166 -50.25 41.91 17.24
CA GLY A 166 -51.58 41.88 17.84
C GLY A 166 -52.59 40.99 17.10
N LEU A 167 -53.66 41.57 16.55
CA LEU A 167 -54.65 40.82 15.75
C LEU A 167 -54.20 40.62 14.31
N LEU A 168 -53.64 41.68 13.68
CA LEU A 168 -53.09 41.69 12.33
C LEU A 168 -51.66 42.24 12.37
N GLY A 169 -50.69 41.51 11.83
CA GLY A 169 -49.29 41.97 11.77
C GLY A 169 -48.28 40.82 11.87
N HIS A 170 -47.05 41.08 11.48
CA HIS A 170 -45.96 40.10 11.54
C HIS A 170 -45.24 40.18 12.88
N GLY A 171 -44.84 39.04 13.44
CA GLY A 171 -43.97 39.04 14.61
C GLY A 171 -42.60 39.63 14.28
N GLY A 172 -41.98 40.30 15.25
CA GLY A 172 -40.65 40.87 15.10
C GLY A 172 -39.57 39.79 15.07
N ASN A 173 -38.46 40.05 14.37
CA ASN A 173 -37.35 39.10 14.35
C ASN A 173 -36.63 39.07 15.70
N GLY A 174 -36.08 37.93 16.08
CA GLY A 174 -35.20 37.81 17.22
C GLY A 174 -33.85 38.47 16.96
N GLY A 175 -33.25 39.06 17.99
CA GLY A 175 -31.94 39.68 17.94
C GLY A 175 -30.81 38.65 17.85
N LEU A 176 -29.71 39.01 17.20
CA LEU A 176 -28.51 38.17 17.15
C LEU A 176 -27.89 38.01 18.55
N GLY A 177 -27.35 36.85 18.87
CA GLY A 177 -26.50 36.67 20.05
C GLY A 177 -25.16 37.38 19.89
N GLY A 178 -24.60 37.92 20.98
CA GLY A 178 -23.31 38.60 20.95
C GLY A 178 -22.13 37.63 20.93
N ALA A 179 -21.02 37.99 20.27
CA ALA A 179 -19.83 37.14 20.19
C ALA A 179 -19.12 37.00 21.54
N GLY A 180 -18.47 35.88 21.80
CA GLY A 180 -17.69 35.65 23.01
C GLY A 180 -16.44 36.53 23.07
N ASN A 181 -15.98 36.85 24.28
CA ASN A 181 -14.73 37.60 24.48
C ASN A 181 -13.51 36.73 24.15
N VAL A 182 -12.47 37.33 23.58
CA VAL A 182 -11.19 36.64 23.38
C VAL A 182 -10.51 36.44 24.74
N GLY A 183 -9.88 35.28 24.93
CA GLY A 183 -9.09 34.94 26.09
C GLY A 183 -7.84 35.82 26.23
N GLN A 184 -7.45 36.13 27.47
CA GLN A 184 -6.26 36.94 27.70
C GLN A 184 -4.99 36.15 27.36
N ALA A 185 -4.03 36.78 26.69
CA ALA A 185 -2.74 36.15 26.48
C ALA A 185 -1.99 35.96 27.82
N GLY A 186 -1.25 34.88 27.92
CA GLY A 186 -0.32 34.61 28.99
C GLY A 186 0.84 35.61 29.01
N ILE A 187 1.46 35.74 30.18
CA ILE A 187 2.58 36.66 30.40
C ILE A 187 3.89 35.99 29.97
N ASP A 188 4.60 36.64 29.06
CA ASP A 188 5.94 36.22 28.62
C ASP A 188 6.98 36.32 29.75
N GLY A 189 7.93 35.39 29.73
CA GLY A 189 8.96 35.26 30.75
C GLY A 189 8.49 34.59 32.04
N SER A 190 7.18 34.33 32.22
CA SER A 190 6.68 33.52 33.34
C SER A 190 6.11 32.17 32.91
N GLY A 191 5.93 31.93 31.60
CA GLY A 191 5.25 30.72 31.14
C GLY A 191 3.77 30.66 31.56
N ALA A 192 3.10 31.80 31.72
CA ALA A 192 1.73 31.80 32.20
C ALA A 192 0.78 31.33 31.09
N ALA A 193 -0.22 30.52 31.44
CA ALA A 193 -1.20 30.04 30.48
C ALA A 193 -2.07 31.18 29.93
N GLY A 194 -2.55 31.01 28.70
CA GLY A 194 -3.59 31.84 28.11
C GLY A 194 -4.95 31.59 28.76
N GLY A 195 -5.78 32.63 28.85
CA GLY A 195 -7.16 32.52 29.32
C GLY A 195 -8.07 31.88 28.27
N SER A 196 -9.10 31.17 28.69
CA SER A 196 -10.12 30.63 27.78
C SER A 196 -10.93 31.76 27.11
N GLY A 197 -11.39 31.50 25.89
CA GLY A 197 -12.37 32.32 25.20
C GLY A 197 -13.75 32.26 25.85
N GLY A 198 -14.48 33.36 25.80
CA GLY A 198 -15.85 33.44 26.29
C GLY A 198 -16.84 32.76 25.35
N ASN A 199 -17.95 32.25 25.87
CA ASN A 199 -19.01 31.66 25.03
C ASN A 199 -19.72 32.74 24.21
N GLY A 200 -20.21 32.37 23.03
CA GLY A 200 -21.16 33.17 22.25
C GLY A 200 -22.54 33.19 22.90
N GLY A 201 -23.22 34.32 22.81
CA GLY A 201 -24.58 34.50 23.31
C GLY A 201 -25.61 33.80 22.43
N HIS A 202 -26.72 33.37 23.01
CA HIS A 202 -27.82 32.77 22.23
C HIS A 202 -28.54 33.80 21.36
N GLY A 203 -29.03 33.40 20.20
CA GLY A 203 -29.94 34.21 19.40
C GLY A 203 -31.30 34.33 20.09
N GLY A 204 -31.93 35.50 19.97
CA GLY A 204 -33.26 35.74 20.50
C GLY A 204 -34.34 35.01 19.71
N ALA A 205 -35.42 34.58 20.37
CA ALA A 205 -36.55 34.00 19.67
C ALA A 205 -37.27 35.04 18.79
N GLY A 206 -37.90 34.62 17.71
CA GLY A 206 -38.82 35.46 16.94
C GLY A 206 -40.14 35.70 17.69
N GLY A 207 -40.79 36.80 17.39
CA GLY A 207 -42.13 37.11 17.90
C GLY A 207 -43.22 36.40 17.11
N ASN A 208 -44.37 36.15 17.73
CA ASN A 208 -45.52 35.54 17.07
C ASN A 208 -46.19 36.54 16.11
N GLY A 209 -46.69 36.05 14.98
CA GLY A 209 -47.58 36.77 14.08
C GLY A 209 -48.93 37.04 14.73
N GLY A 210 -49.71 37.94 14.13
CA GLY A 210 -50.99 38.37 14.67
C GLY A 210 -51.99 37.22 14.77
N LEU A 211 -52.99 37.33 15.63
CA LEU A 211 -53.96 36.24 15.86
C LEU A 211 -54.68 35.80 14.58
N LEU A 212 -55.03 36.72 13.68
CA LEU A 212 -55.83 36.44 12.48
C LEU A 212 -55.02 36.47 11.18
N PHE A 213 -54.04 37.37 11.09
CA PHE A 213 -53.18 37.50 9.91
C PHE A 213 -51.75 37.92 10.28
N GLY A 214 -50.78 37.31 9.61
CA GLY A 214 -49.36 37.63 9.72
C GLY A 214 -48.49 36.41 10.02
N ASN A 215 -47.23 36.52 9.62
CA ASN A 215 -46.21 35.49 9.86
C ASN A 215 -45.52 35.73 11.21
N GLY A 216 -45.01 34.67 11.82
CA GLY A 216 -44.08 34.80 12.93
C GLY A 216 -42.74 35.37 12.45
N GLY A 217 -42.06 36.09 13.35
CA GLY A 217 -40.72 36.61 13.11
C GLY A 217 -39.69 35.48 13.14
N ALA A 218 -38.60 35.64 12.39
CA ALA A 218 -37.49 34.70 12.42
C ALA A 218 -36.77 34.77 13.77
N GLY A 219 -36.20 33.67 14.25
CA GLY A 219 -35.26 33.68 15.37
C GLY A 219 -33.93 34.31 14.95
N GLY A 220 -33.26 34.96 15.90
CA GLY A 220 -31.91 35.50 15.70
C GLY A 220 -30.87 34.38 15.70
N SER A 221 -29.77 34.56 14.97
CA SER A 221 -28.64 33.63 15.03
C SER A 221 -27.90 33.75 16.37
N GLY A 222 -27.27 32.67 16.82
CA GLY A 222 -26.35 32.70 17.95
C GLY A 222 -25.05 33.45 17.63
N GLY A 223 -24.38 33.94 18.66
CA GLY A 223 -23.07 34.58 18.57
C GLY A 223 -21.95 33.54 18.48
N ASN A 224 -20.83 33.93 17.86
CA ASN A 224 -19.65 33.06 17.82
C ASN A 224 -18.99 32.99 19.20
N GLY A 225 -18.32 31.88 19.52
CA GLY A 225 -17.41 31.79 20.64
C GLY A 225 -16.19 32.68 20.47
N GLY A 226 -15.58 33.12 21.57
CA GLY A 226 -14.33 33.86 21.56
C GLY A 226 -13.13 32.93 21.47
N ASN A 227 -12.05 33.36 20.83
CA ASN A 227 -10.83 32.55 20.74
C ASN A 227 -10.13 32.47 22.09
N GLY A 228 -9.41 31.37 22.34
CA GLY A 228 -8.52 31.24 23.48
C GLY A 228 -7.32 32.18 23.38
N GLY A 229 -6.79 32.59 24.53
CA GLY A 229 -5.57 33.39 24.61
C GLY A 229 -4.33 32.54 24.38
N ASN A 230 -3.29 33.11 23.77
CA ASN A 230 -2.00 32.39 23.63
C ASN A 230 -1.32 32.22 24.99
N GLY A 231 -0.59 31.13 25.19
CA GLY A 231 0.29 30.95 26.33
C GLY A 231 1.53 31.84 26.25
N GLY A 232 2.01 32.33 27.40
CA GLY A 232 3.20 33.16 27.49
C GLY A 232 4.48 32.34 27.37
N ALA A 233 5.54 32.92 26.81
CA ALA A 233 6.84 32.26 26.72
C ALA A 233 7.46 32.01 28.11
N GLY A 234 8.26 30.95 28.23
CA GLY A 234 9.00 30.62 29.45
C GLY A 234 10.22 31.51 29.69
N ALA A 235 10.65 31.61 30.95
CA ALA A 235 11.82 32.40 31.34
C ALA A 235 13.13 31.83 30.76
N ALA A 236 14.00 32.67 30.21
CA ALA A 236 15.39 32.27 29.99
C ALA A 236 16.15 32.23 31.34
N ASP A 237 16.94 31.19 31.59
CA ASP A 237 17.73 31.07 32.83
C ASP A 237 19.13 30.47 32.57
N THR A 238 20.13 30.99 33.26
CA THR A 238 21.54 30.55 33.16
C THR A 238 21.92 29.48 34.20
N GLY A 239 21.04 29.17 35.17
CA GLY A 239 21.38 28.34 36.33
C GLY A 239 20.58 27.04 36.53
N SER A 240 19.23 27.08 36.51
CA SER A 240 18.41 25.94 36.99
C SER A 240 17.64 25.20 35.89
N GLY A 241 17.78 25.64 34.64
CA GLY A 241 16.99 25.20 33.49
C GLY A 241 16.02 26.29 33.01
N GLY A 242 15.68 26.28 31.73
CA GLY A 242 14.76 27.25 31.14
C GLY A 242 13.33 27.04 31.62
N GLY A 243 12.58 28.12 31.82
CA GLY A 243 11.17 28.06 32.18
C GLY A 243 10.33 27.47 31.05
N ASN A 244 9.29 26.69 31.37
CA ASN A 244 8.37 26.18 30.37
C ASN A 244 7.51 27.30 29.79
N GLY A 245 7.07 27.14 28.55
CA GLY A 245 5.99 27.97 27.99
C GLY A 245 4.66 27.63 28.62
N GLY A 246 3.76 28.61 28.68
CA GLY A 246 2.40 28.43 29.16
C GLY A 246 1.52 27.76 28.11
N ASP A 247 0.52 27.01 28.55
CA ASP A 247 -0.47 26.44 27.63
C ASP A 247 -1.33 27.56 27.00
N GLY A 248 -1.81 27.35 25.78
CA GLY A 248 -2.86 28.16 25.18
C GLY A 248 -4.20 27.93 25.87
N GLY A 249 -5.05 28.95 25.88
CA GLY A 249 -6.40 28.85 26.42
C GLY A 249 -7.35 28.18 25.43
N ASP A 250 -8.38 27.52 25.94
CA ASP A 250 -9.41 26.91 25.08
C ASP A 250 -10.30 27.96 24.39
N GLY A 251 -10.84 27.64 23.23
CA GLY A 251 -11.85 28.42 22.53
C GLY A 251 -13.23 28.34 23.20
N GLY A 252 -13.97 29.44 23.18
CA GLY A 252 -15.30 29.55 23.76
C GLY A 252 -16.39 28.88 22.91
N LYS A 253 -17.47 28.41 23.53
CA LYS A 253 -18.55 27.69 22.83
C LYS A 253 -19.37 28.59 21.92
N ALA A 254 -20.01 27.98 20.92
CA ALA A 254 -20.98 28.67 20.08
C ALA A 254 -22.25 29.06 20.85
N GLY A 255 -22.84 30.19 20.47
CA GLY A 255 -24.20 30.53 20.85
C GLY A 255 -25.22 29.75 20.04
N GLN A 256 -26.24 29.20 20.70
CA GLN A 256 -27.37 28.57 19.99
C GLN A 256 -28.24 29.61 19.26
N GLY A 257 -28.86 29.23 18.14
CA GLY A 257 -29.85 30.08 17.46
C GLY A 257 -31.19 30.16 18.20
N GLY A 258 -31.92 31.25 17.97
CA GLY A 258 -33.24 31.47 18.54
C GLY A 258 -34.35 30.73 17.79
N THR A 259 -35.42 30.32 18.48
CA THR A 259 -36.58 29.70 17.82
C THR A 259 -37.36 30.73 16.99
N GLY A 260 -37.93 30.33 15.86
CA GLY A 260 -38.87 31.19 15.14
C GLY A 260 -40.19 31.39 15.88
N GLY A 261 -40.88 32.49 15.63
CA GLY A 261 -42.20 32.76 16.20
C GLY A 261 -43.33 32.03 15.45
N ALA A 262 -44.47 31.80 16.11
CA ALA A 262 -45.62 31.16 15.47
C ALA A 262 -46.33 32.11 14.49
N GLY A 263 -46.95 31.57 13.44
CA GLY A 263 -47.80 32.34 12.52
C GLY A 263 -49.25 32.48 13.00
N SER A 264 -50.03 33.32 12.30
CA SER A 264 -51.47 33.53 12.52
C SER A 264 -52.38 32.33 12.20
N LEU A 265 -53.62 32.33 12.74
CA LEU A 265 -54.58 31.22 12.59
C LEU A 265 -55.04 30.96 11.15
N LEU A 266 -55.24 32.01 10.34
CA LEU A 266 -55.99 31.89 9.10
C LEU A 266 -55.09 31.70 7.87
N PHE A 267 -53.90 32.32 7.83
CA PHE A 267 -52.95 32.22 6.70
C PHE A 267 -51.48 32.52 7.07
N GLY A 268 -51.09 32.39 8.34
CA GLY A 268 -49.76 32.79 8.81
C GLY A 268 -48.75 31.66 8.80
N HIS A 269 -47.53 31.96 8.36
CA HIS A 269 -46.41 31.03 8.43
C HIS A 269 -45.62 31.27 9.72
N ALA A 270 -45.11 30.20 10.33
CA ALA A 270 -44.13 30.36 11.40
C ALA A 270 -42.83 30.96 10.86
N GLY A 271 -42.13 31.72 11.70
CA GLY A 271 -40.80 32.22 11.39
C GLY A 271 -39.78 31.09 11.37
N ALA A 272 -38.72 31.27 10.59
CA ALA A 272 -37.58 30.35 10.61
C ALA A 272 -36.85 30.44 11.96
N ALA A 273 -36.28 29.33 12.43
CA ALA A 273 -35.33 29.38 13.54
C ALA A 273 -34.02 30.02 13.08
N GLY A 274 -33.35 30.72 13.99
CA GLY A 274 -32.01 31.23 13.77
C GLY A 274 -30.97 30.11 13.79
N HIS A 275 -29.85 30.36 13.11
CA HIS A 275 -28.73 29.42 13.08
C HIS A 275 -27.87 29.56 14.35
N GLY A 276 -27.17 28.51 14.76
CA GLY A 276 -26.12 28.64 15.79
C GLY A 276 -24.94 29.48 15.30
N GLY A 277 -24.15 30.01 16.23
CA GLY A 277 -22.83 30.57 15.94
C GLY A 277 -21.78 29.47 15.73
N SER A 278 -20.56 29.87 15.39
CA SER A 278 -19.39 28.98 15.44
C SER A 278 -18.73 29.03 16.81
N GLY A 279 -18.01 27.99 17.22
CA GLY A 279 -17.14 28.06 18.40
C GLY A 279 -15.88 28.88 18.12
N GLY A 280 -15.12 29.13 19.19
CA GLY A 280 -13.84 29.83 19.13
C GLY A 280 -12.67 28.87 18.90
N ASP A 281 -11.61 29.40 18.31
CA ASP A 281 -10.34 28.69 18.15
C ASP A 281 -9.61 28.57 19.49
N GLY A 282 -8.79 27.54 19.64
CA GLY A 282 -7.83 27.42 20.74
C GLY A 282 -6.67 28.40 20.59
N GLY A 283 -6.12 28.86 21.70
CA GLY A 283 -4.91 29.69 21.73
C GLY A 283 -3.65 28.86 21.52
N ASN A 284 -2.60 29.46 20.98
CA ASN A 284 -1.33 28.75 20.80
C ASN A 284 -0.56 28.61 22.12
N GLY A 285 0.18 27.53 22.29
CA GLY A 285 1.11 27.34 23.40
C GLY A 285 2.31 28.29 23.33
N GLY A 286 2.80 28.71 24.49
CA GLY A 286 3.99 29.53 24.62
C GLY A 286 5.27 28.73 24.36
N ASN A 287 6.30 29.36 23.81
CA ASN A 287 7.61 28.71 23.66
C ASN A 287 8.30 28.53 25.01
N GLY A 288 9.11 27.48 25.15
CA GLY A 288 10.01 27.33 26.29
C GLY A 288 11.10 28.42 26.33
N GLY A 289 11.65 28.65 27.51
CA GLY A 289 12.78 29.54 27.73
C GLY A 289 14.13 28.83 27.56
N THR A 290 15.14 29.51 27.02
CA THR A 290 16.46 28.93 26.78
C THR A 290 17.28 28.74 28.06
N SER A 291 18.16 27.73 28.09
CA SER A 291 19.17 27.59 29.14
C SER A 291 20.58 27.39 28.60
N THR A 292 21.60 27.85 29.34
CA THR A 292 23.02 27.66 28.97
C THR A 292 23.68 26.48 29.67
N THR A 293 23.16 26.08 30.83
CA THR A 293 23.74 25.03 31.69
C THR A 293 22.74 23.95 32.09
N GLY A 294 21.45 24.25 32.06
CA GLY A 294 20.36 23.32 32.36
C GLY A 294 19.58 22.87 31.11
N THR A 295 18.51 22.13 31.32
CA THR A 295 17.56 21.76 30.25
C THR A 295 16.90 23.01 29.67
N GLY A 296 16.68 23.06 28.37
CA GLY A 296 15.80 24.06 27.77
C GLY A 296 14.38 23.87 28.29
N GLY A 297 13.62 24.95 28.41
CA GLY A 297 12.21 24.89 28.79
C GLY A 297 11.38 24.16 27.74
N ASN A 298 10.36 23.44 28.16
CA ASN A 298 9.41 22.82 27.24
C ASN A 298 8.47 23.90 26.67
N GLY A 299 7.96 23.68 25.46
CA GLY A 299 6.84 24.46 24.95
C GLY A 299 5.54 24.11 25.68
N GLY A 300 4.63 25.08 25.79
CA GLY A 300 3.28 24.87 26.29
C GLY A 300 2.39 24.22 25.23
N ASN A 301 1.33 23.53 25.64
CA ASN A 301 0.39 22.94 24.70
C ASN A 301 -0.51 24.02 24.08
N GLY A 302 -1.02 23.77 22.88
CA GLY A 302 -2.11 24.57 22.31
C GLY A 302 -3.44 24.28 23.01
N GLY A 303 -4.31 25.27 23.05
CA GLY A 303 -5.65 25.15 23.61
C GLY A 303 -6.61 24.41 22.68
N ASP A 304 -7.61 23.76 23.25
CA ASP A 304 -8.64 23.07 22.47
C ASP A 304 -9.66 24.09 21.90
N ALA A 305 -10.17 23.83 20.72
CA ALA A 305 -11.33 24.54 20.19
C ALA A 305 -12.65 23.86 20.57
N THR A 306 -13.74 24.61 20.41
CA THR A 306 -15.10 24.09 20.54
C THR A 306 -15.91 24.36 19.27
N ASP A 307 -17.01 23.63 19.07
CA ASP A 307 -18.06 23.88 18.07
C ASP A 307 -17.58 24.37 16.68
N GLY A 308 -16.65 23.64 16.05
CA GLY A 308 -16.17 23.93 14.70
C GLY A 308 -14.94 24.83 14.58
N GLY A 309 -14.39 25.33 15.71
CA GLY A 309 -13.13 26.09 15.73
C GLY A 309 -11.89 25.21 15.55
N ASN A 310 -10.74 25.84 15.33
CA ASN A 310 -9.44 25.20 15.13
C ASN A 310 -8.67 25.09 16.44
N GLY A 311 -8.05 23.95 16.72
CA GLY A 311 -7.15 23.79 17.87
C GLY A 311 -5.91 24.67 17.73
N GLY A 312 -5.38 25.15 18.86
CA GLY A 312 -4.17 25.97 18.88
C GLY A 312 -2.90 25.16 18.67
N ASP A 313 -1.86 25.76 18.11
CA ASP A 313 -0.57 25.07 17.92
C ASP A 313 0.18 24.93 19.26
N GLY A 314 0.96 23.86 19.40
CA GLY A 314 1.90 23.69 20.49
C GLY A 314 3.09 24.64 20.40
N GLY A 315 3.57 25.12 21.54
CA GLY A 315 4.77 25.95 21.62
C GLY A 315 6.05 25.14 21.39
N ASN A 316 7.10 25.78 20.90
CA ASN A 316 8.37 25.12 20.67
C ASN A 316 9.15 24.92 21.98
N GLY A 317 9.86 23.81 22.09
CA GLY A 317 10.87 23.60 23.12
C GLY A 317 12.09 24.49 22.90
N ALA A 318 12.80 24.81 23.98
CA ALA A 318 13.93 25.73 23.93
C ALA A 318 15.29 25.02 23.89
N THR A 319 16.30 25.77 23.48
CA THR A 319 17.69 25.28 23.53
C THR A 319 18.18 25.14 24.97
N GLY A 320 19.03 24.14 25.21
CA GLY A 320 19.61 23.86 26.52
C GLY A 320 20.76 22.88 26.47
N PHE A 321 21.35 22.56 27.63
CA PHE A 321 22.28 21.42 27.76
C PHE A 321 21.62 20.16 27.21
N PHE A 322 20.40 19.86 27.70
CA PHE A 322 19.40 19.06 27.02
C PHE A 322 18.39 19.99 26.36
N GLY A 323 17.90 19.64 25.18
CA GLY A 323 16.81 20.38 24.53
C GLY A 323 15.49 20.22 25.29
N GLY A 324 14.68 21.29 25.34
CA GLY A 324 13.31 21.23 25.83
C GLY A 324 12.38 20.58 24.80
N ASN A 325 11.33 19.89 25.24
CA ASN A 325 10.36 19.28 24.33
C ASN A 325 9.39 20.31 23.76
N GLY A 326 8.87 20.09 22.56
CA GLY A 326 7.74 20.83 22.03
C GLY A 326 6.43 20.50 22.75
N GLY A 327 5.52 21.45 22.81
CA GLY A 327 4.17 21.27 23.34
C GLY A 327 3.25 20.60 22.32
N ASN A 328 2.20 19.94 22.79
CA ASN A 328 1.22 19.32 21.90
C ASN A 328 0.29 20.37 21.29
N GLY A 329 -0.20 20.13 20.08
CA GLY A 329 -1.29 20.92 19.50
C GLY A 329 -2.64 20.59 20.14
N GLY A 330 -3.53 21.57 20.16
CA GLY A 330 -4.88 21.46 20.67
C GLY A 330 -5.84 20.80 19.68
N ASN A 331 -6.92 20.23 20.18
CA ASN A 331 -7.94 19.56 19.39
C ASN A 331 -8.93 20.57 18.79
N GLY A 332 -9.58 20.22 17.68
CA GLY A 332 -10.59 21.09 17.05
C GLY A 332 -11.31 20.45 15.88
N ALA A 333 -11.92 21.25 15.00
CA ALA A 333 -12.37 20.80 13.68
C ALA A 333 -11.18 20.61 12.73
N THR A 334 -10.15 21.43 12.89
CA THR A 334 -8.76 21.11 12.54
C THR A 334 -7.95 21.04 13.83
N GLY A 335 -7.07 20.06 13.95
CA GLY A 335 -6.13 20.00 15.07
C GLY A 335 -4.98 20.98 14.87
N GLY A 336 -4.47 21.55 15.96
CA GLY A 336 -3.28 22.37 15.94
C GLY A 336 -2.02 21.54 15.76
N ASP A 337 -0.98 22.11 15.15
CA ASP A 337 0.31 21.43 14.99
C ASP A 337 1.03 21.28 16.34
N GLY A 338 1.83 20.23 16.50
CA GLY A 338 2.73 20.07 17.64
C GLY A 338 3.97 20.95 17.49
N GLY A 339 4.47 21.47 18.61
CA GLY A 339 5.67 22.30 18.63
C GLY A 339 6.95 21.52 18.34
N ASP A 340 7.93 22.17 17.72
CA ASP A 340 9.25 21.58 17.51
C ASP A 340 10.01 21.43 18.85
N GLY A 341 10.84 20.40 18.98
CA GLY A 341 11.78 20.28 20.08
C GLY A 341 12.90 21.32 20.02
N GLY A 342 13.53 21.56 21.15
CA GLY A 342 14.66 22.48 21.30
C GLY A 342 16.02 21.80 21.14
N VAL A 343 17.03 22.55 20.68
CA VAL A 343 18.37 21.99 20.45
C VAL A 343 19.08 21.64 21.76
N GLY A 344 19.64 20.42 21.84
CA GLY A 344 20.56 20.02 22.89
C GLY A 344 21.99 20.37 22.49
N THR A 345 22.62 21.32 23.18
CA THR A 345 23.95 21.83 22.81
C THR A 345 25.07 20.88 23.22
N THR A 346 24.85 20.11 24.29
CA THR A 346 25.84 19.18 24.84
C THR A 346 25.30 17.79 25.19
N ALA A 347 24.00 17.59 25.01
CA ALA A 347 23.31 16.33 25.25
C ALA A 347 22.20 16.11 24.21
N SER A 348 21.12 15.41 24.55
CA SER A 348 20.07 15.09 23.59
C SER A 348 19.25 16.32 23.18
N GLY A 349 18.81 16.33 21.92
CA GLY A 349 17.79 17.26 21.44
C GLY A 349 16.44 16.96 22.10
N GLY A 350 15.58 17.98 22.17
CA GLY A 350 14.22 17.83 22.66
C GLY A 350 13.33 17.15 21.63
N ASN A 351 12.31 16.44 22.11
CA ASN A 351 11.33 15.79 21.26
C ASN A 351 10.33 16.80 20.71
N GLY A 352 9.79 16.53 19.53
CA GLY A 352 8.64 17.27 19.00
C GLY A 352 7.35 16.92 19.74
N GLY A 353 6.44 17.89 19.84
CA GLY A 353 5.11 17.72 20.41
C GLY A 353 4.17 17.00 19.44
N SER A 354 3.13 16.37 19.96
CA SER A 354 2.12 15.70 19.11
C SER A 354 1.15 16.72 18.51
N GLY A 355 0.67 16.47 17.30
CA GLY A 355 -0.40 17.24 16.70
C GLY A 355 -1.76 16.96 17.35
N GLY A 356 -2.64 17.95 17.37
CA GLY A 356 -3.98 17.88 17.92
C GLY A 356 -4.94 17.09 17.04
N SER A 357 -5.96 16.49 17.65
CA SER A 357 -6.96 15.72 16.92
C SER A 357 -8.04 16.63 16.30
N ALA A 358 -8.55 16.22 15.14
CA ALA A 358 -9.67 16.85 14.48
C ALA A 358 -10.94 16.03 14.58
N THR A 359 -12.05 16.65 14.97
CA THR A 359 -13.38 16.03 14.96
C THR A 359 -14.42 16.95 14.32
N ILE A 360 -15.13 16.43 13.31
CA ILE A 360 -16.32 17.07 12.76
C ILE A 360 -17.53 16.19 13.08
N ALA A 361 -18.47 16.75 13.84
CA ALA A 361 -19.67 16.04 14.29
C ALA A 361 -20.86 16.16 13.32
N ALA A 362 -20.92 17.23 12.52
CA ALA A 362 -22.01 17.48 11.56
C ALA A 362 -21.55 18.34 10.37
N GLY A 363 -22.15 18.13 9.19
CA GLY A 363 -21.89 18.88 7.95
C GLY A 363 -20.86 18.23 7.01
N ASP A 364 -20.66 18.83 5.83
CA ASP A 364 -19.81 18.30 4.76
C ASP A 364 -18.32 18.72 4.89
N GLY A 365 -17.89 19.17 6.07
CA GLY A 365 -16.53 19.68 6.32
C GLY A 365 -15.45 18.61 6.25
N THR A 366 -14.17 19.02 6.24
CA THR A 366 -13.02 18.10 6.26
C THR A 366 -12.32 18.18 7.61
N ALA A 367 -12.23 17.06 8.34
CA ALA A 367 -11.48 16.97 9.58
C ALA A 367 -9.98 16.79 9.24
N ILE A 368 -9.12 17.67 9.74
CA ILE A 368 -7.66 17.62 9.47
C ILE A 368 -6.91 17.59 10.79
N GLY A 369 -6.30 16.45 11.12
CA GLY A 369 -5.44 16.34 12.29
C GLY A 369 -4.19 17.20 12.16
N GLY A 370 -3.71 17.76 13.27
CA GLY A 370 -2.49 18.57 13.28
C GLY A 370 -1.24 17.72 13.06
N ASN A 371 -0.20 18.28 12.48
CA ASN A 371 1.06 17.58 12.29
C ASN A 371 1.83 17.48 13.61
N GLY A 372 2.63 16.42 13.77
CA GLY A 372 3.59 16.32 14.86
C GLY A 372 4.78 17.25 14.64
N GLY A 373 5.26 17.86 15.72
CA GLY A 373 6.45 18.71 15.71
C GLY A 373 7.73 17.91 15.46
N ARG A 374 8.76 18.56 14.95
CA ARG A 374 10.05 17.91 14.67
C ARG A 374 10.86 17.75 15.95
N GLY A 375 11.54 16.62 16.07
CA GLY A 375 12.60 16.45 17.06
C GLY A 375 13.80 17.31 16.70
N ALA A 376 14.47 17.85 17.72
CA ALA A 376 15.61 18.73 17.53
C ALA A 376 16.94 18.00 17.50
N TRP A 377 17.94 18.69 16.96
CA TRP A 377 19.32 18.21 17.00
C TRP A 377 19.84 18.14 18.43
N GLY A 378 20.64 17.12 18.72
CA GLY A 378 21.42 17.01 19.95
C GLY A 378 22.88 16.70 19.65
N GLU A 379 23.76 17.00 20.60
CA GLU A 379 25.16 16.56 20.49
C GLU A 379 25.24 15.03 20.61
N THR A 380 24.64 14.44 21.64
CA THR A 380 24.71 12.98 21.88
C THR A 380 23.62 12.19 21.15
N ARG A 381 22.38 12.70 21.15
CA ARG A 381 21.24 12.04 20.51
C ARG A 381 20.29 13.06 19.92
N GLY A 382 19.75 12.80 18.73
CA GLY A 382 18.63 13.59 18.22
C GLY A 382 17.34 13.35 19.02
N GLY A 383 16.49 14.37 19.13
CA GLY A 383 15.16 14.23 19.69
C GLY A 383 14.20 13.53 18.73
N ASP A 384 13.21 12.83 19.26
CA ASP A 384 12.20 12.13 18.45
C ASP A 384 11.18 13.11 17.86
N GLY A 385 10.63 12.78 16.68
CA GLY A 385 9.52 13.50 16.09
C GLY A 385 8.19 13.22 16.81
N GLY A 386 7.34 14.22 16.89
CA GLY A 386 6.02 14.12 17.48
C GLY A 386 5.03 13.34 16.61
N THR A 387 4.01 12.74 17.23
CA THR A 387 2.97 12.02 16.50
C THR A 387 2.01 12.99 15.81
N GLY A 388 1.50 12.63 14.63
CA GLY A 388 0.42 13.37 13.97
C GLY A 388 -0.92 13.13 14.64
N GLY A 389 -1.78 14.14 14.66
CA GLY A 389 -3.10 14.11 15.26
C GLY A 389 -4.11 13.29 14.44
N ALA A 390 -5.04 12.64 15.13
CA ALA A 390 -6.08 11.86 14.49
C ALA A 390 -7.15 12.76 13.84
N ALA A 391 -7.86 12.26 12.84
CA ALA A 391 -8.99 12.93 12.21
C ALA A 391 -10.23 12.05 12.21
N HIS A 392 -11.34 12.57 12.72
CA HIS A 392 -12.62 11.89 12.81
C HIS A 392 -13.72 12.74 12.16
N ASN A 393 -14.30 12.26 11.07
CA ASN A 393 -15.48 12.85 10.47
C ASN A 393 -16.69 11.93 10.72
N LEU A 394 -17.60 12.36 11.59
CA LEU A 394 -18.81 11.59 11.90
C LEU A 394 -19.96 11.88 10.92
N ALA A 395 -19.73 12.77 9.95
CA ALA A 395 -20.68 13.19 8.93
C ALA A 395 -20.29 12.62 7.55
N THR A 396 -20.43 13.41 6.48
CA THR A 396 -20.34 12.99 5.07
C THR A 396 -19.04 13.41 4.37
N GLY A 397 -18.21 14.22 5.03
CA GLY A 397 -16.99 14.82 4.47
C GLY A 397 -15.72 13.98 4.69
N ASN A 398 -14.55 14.57 4.44
CA ASN A 398 -13.26 13.89 4.49
C ASN A 398 -12.67 13.85 5.92
N ALA A 399 -11.76 12.92 6.16
CA ALA A 399 -10.91 12.88 7.35
C ALA A 399 -9.46 12.65 6.94
N ILE A 400 -8.55 13.54 7.34
CA ILE A 400 -7.13 13.50 6.97
C ILE A 400 -6.31 13.56 8.26
N GLY A 401 -5.62 12.48 8.60
CA GLY A 401 -4.72 12.42 9.75
C GLY A 401 -3.50 13.32 9.55
N GLY A 402 -3.00 13.91 10.63
CA GLY A 402 -1.81 14.75 10.57
C GLY A 402 -0.53 13.96 10.33
N ASN A 403 0.49 14.56 9.73
CA ASN A 403 1.75 13.87 9.49
C ASN A 403 2.57 13.76 10.79
N GLY A 404 3.36 12.70 10.92
CA GLY A 404 4.34 12.57 11.99
C GLY A 404 5.55 13.49 11.78
N GLY A 405 6.08 14.03 12.87
CA GLY A 405 7.24 14.92 12.86
C GLY A 405 8.54 14.17 12.54
N HIS A 406 9.52 14.88 11.98
CA HIS A 406 10.83 14.29 11.69
C HIS A 406 11.68 14.17 12.95
N GLY A 407 12.47 13.11 13.05
CA GLY A 407 13.48 12.97 14.10
C GLY A 407 14.66 13.92 13.89
N GLY A 408 15.23 14.42 14.98
CA GLY A 408 16.41 15.27 14.99
C GLY A 408 17.70 14.47 14.80
N GLY A 409 18.77 15.12 14.33
CA GLY A 409 20.05 14.43 14.16
C GLY A 409 20.98 14.52 15.38
N SER A 410 22.04 13.71 15.38
CA SER A 410 23.16 13.82 16.33
C SER A 410 24.43 14.33 15.64
N THR A 411 25.22 15.15 16.34
CA THR A 411 26.42 15.80 15.78
C THR A 411 27.76 15.32 16.37
N SER A 412 27.76 14.63 17.52
CA SER A 412 28.99 14.21 18.21
C SER A 412 29.67 12.97 17.62
N GLN A 413 30.98 12.88 17.84
CA GLN A 413 31.78 11.68 17.56
C GLN A 413 31.50 10.51 18.52
N ASN A 414 30.88 10.76 19.68
CA ASN A 414 30.53 9.74 20.67
C ASN A 414 29.00 9.60 20.86
N GLY A 415 28.20 9.98 19.87
CA GLY A 415 26.73 10.03 19.99
C GLY A 415 26.04 8.65 19.96
N ASP A 416 24.91 8.55 20.66
CA ASP A 416 24.08 7.35 20.79
C ASP A 416 23.21 7.07 19.56
N GLY A 417 22.85 8.11 18.78
CA GLY A 417 22.11 7.96 17.51
C GLY A 417 21.19 9.13 17.14
N GLY A 418 20.55 9.05 15.97
CA GLY A 418 19.52 9.99 15.53
C GLY A 418 18.17 9.72 16.20
N GLY A 419 17.33 10.75 16.28
CA GLY A 419 15.96 10.63 16.79
C GLY A 419 15.06 9.90 15.80
N THR A 420 14.06 9.19 16.31
CA THR A 420 13.06 8.50 15.49
C THR A 420 12.05 9.49 14.89
N GLY A 421 11.48 9.15 13.74
CA GLY A 421 10.36 9.90 13.18
C GLY A 421 9.04 9.56 13.90
N GLY A 422 8.17 10.54 14.03
CA GLY A 422 6.86 10.37 14.64
C GLY A 422 5.88 9.60 13.75
N THR A 423 4.90 8.95 14.36
CA THR A 423 3.85 8.24 13.61
C THR A 423 2.85 9.21 13.00
N GLY A 424 2.34 8.92 11.81
CA GLY A 424 1.21 9.65 11.23
C GLY A 424 -0.09 9.40 12.00
N GLY A 425 -0.97 10.39 11.99
CA GLY A 425 -2.27 10.35 12.65
C GLY A 425 -3.27 9.48 11.89
N SER A 426 -4.18 8.84 12.61
CA SER A 426 -5.24 8.02 12.00
C SER A 426 -6.34 8.89 11.39
N ALA A 427 -7.10 8.34 10.46
CA ALA A 427 -8.28 8.97 9.87
C ALA A 427 -9.48 8.03 9.91
N THR A 428 -10.63 8.54 10.36
CA THR A 428 -11.89 7.78 10.38
C THR A 428 -13.02 8.60 9.81
N ILE A 429 -13.78 8.01 8.89
CA ILE A 429 -15.09 8.54 8.47
C ILE A 429 -16.18 7.55 8.89
N ALA A 430 -17.24 8.05 9.54
CA ALA A 430 -18.36 7.23 9.99
C ALA A 430 -19.31 6.82 8.84
N GLY A 431 -19.48 7.66 7.81
CA GLY A 431 -20.37 7.41 6.67
C GLY A 431 -20.15 8.35 5.48
N GLY A 432 -20.89 8.13 4.39
CA GLY A 432 -20.84 9.00 3.20
C GLY A 432 -19.79 8.59 2.16
N ASN A 433 -19.44 9.53 1.27
CA ASN A 433 -18.57 9.28 0.11
C ASN A 433 -17.19 9.97 0.22
N GLY A 434 -16.82 10.43 1.42
CA GLY A 434 -15.56 11.13 1.69
C GLY A 434 -14.33 10.20 1.71
N ILE A 435 -13.15 10.80 1.83
CA ILE A 435 -11.85 10.09 1.88
C ILE A 435 -11.32 10.09 3.31
N ALA A 436 -11.08 8.90 3.86
CA ALA A 436 -10.30 8.72 5.09
C ALA A 436 -8.85 8.49 4.69
N ALA A 437 -7.96 9.44 4.97
CA ALA A 437 -6.55 9.35 4.63
C ALA A 437 -5.69 9.47 5.90
N GLY A 438 -4.98 8.40 6.25
CA GLY A 438 -4.03 8.42 7.35
C GLY A 438 -2.85 9.35 7.04
N GLY A 439 -2.31 10.01 8.06
CA GLY A 439 -1.16 10.88 7.93
C GLY A 439 0.12 10.11 7.62
N SER A 440 1.10 10.73 6.97
CA SER A 440 2.38 10.10 6.71
C SER A 440 3.25 10.00 7.97
N GLY A 441 4.11 8.99 8.07
CA GLY A 441 5.11 8.88 9.12
C GLY A 441 6.29 9.82 8.88
N GLY A 442 6.89 10.34 9.95
CA GLY A 442 8.04 11.22 9.88
C GLY A 442 9.33 10.46 9.55
N ASN A 443 10.26 11.09 8.83
CA ASN A 443 11.60 10.52 8.64
C ASN A 443 12.40 10.52 9.95
N GLY A 444 13.27 9.53 10.12
CA GLY A 444 14.26 9.53 11.21
C GLY A 444 15.34 10.59 11.03
N GLY A 445 16.13 10.81 12.08
CA GLY A 445 17.23 11.76 12.11
C GLY A 445 18.60 11.14 11.83
N THR A 446 19.50 11.90 11.21
CA THR A 446 20.85 11.40 10.87
C THR A 446 21.77 11.30 12.08
N SER A 447 22.74 10.41 12.04
CA SER A 447 23.77 10.29 13.08
C SER A 447 25.18 10.23 12.49
N VAL A 448 26.12 10.95 13.11
CA VAL A 448 27.53 10.99 12.66
C VAL A 448 28.30 9.74 13.07
N THR A 449 28.08 9.18 14.28
CA THR A 449 28.80 7.99 14.76
C THR A 449 27.90 6.86 15.27
N GLY A 450 26.77 7.18 15.90
CA GLY A 450 25.72 6.23 16.31
C GLY A 450 24.83 5.76 15.15
N ALA A 451 23.76 5.04 15.49
CA ALA A 451 22.78 4.58 14.52
C ALA A 451 21.92 5.74 13.98
N GLY A 452 21.50 5.65 12.72
CA GLY A 452 20.50 6.55 12.17
C GLY A 452 19.14 6.32 12.84
N GLY A 453 18.33 7.36 12.93
CA GLY A 453 16.98 7.27 13.47
C GLY A 453 16.05 6.49 12.55
N ASP A 454 15.14 5.72 13.15
CA ASP A 454 14.12 4.97 12.44
C ASP A 454 13.03 5.90 11.92
N GLY A 455 12.43 5.55 10.78
CA GLY A 455 11.25 6.23 10.25
C GLY A 455 9.99 5.90 11.05
N GLY A 456 9.09 6.86 11.18
CA GLY A 456 7.80 6.69 11.83
C GLY A 456 6.81 5.92 10.97
N ASN A 457 5.86 5.25 11.62
CA ASN A 457 4.80 4.52 10.91
C ASN A 457 3.79 5.48 10.27
N GLY A 458 3.19 5.08 9.16
CA GLY A 458 2.03 5.78 8.59
C GLY A 458 0.76 5.57 9.42
N GLY A 459 -0.14 6.55 9.38
CA GLY A 459 -1.41 6.52 10.08
C GLY A 459 -2.42 5.60 9.41
N SER A 460 -3.28 4.95 10.18
CA SER A 460 -4.35 4.09 9.65
C SER A 460 -5.53 4.90 9.11
N ALA A 461 -6.26 4.36 8.15
CA ALA A 461 -7.49 4.93 7.61
C ALA A 461 -8.66 3.96 7.75
N THR A 462 -9.80 4.45 8.19
CA THR A 462 -11.03 3.68 8.34
C THR A 462 -12.24 4.39 7.76
N VAL A 463 -12.98 3.71 6.88
CA VAL A 463 -14.33 4.09 6.46
C VAL A 463 -15.30 3.10 7.08
N ALA A 464 -16.13 3.54 8.02
CA ALA A 464 -17.03 2.67 8.77
C ALA A 464 -18.28 2.25 7.96
N ALA A 465 -18.73 3.09 7.03
CA ALA A 465 -19.84 2.82 6.12
C ALA A 465 -19.83 3.79 4.92
N GLY A 466 -20.66 3.51 3.91
CA GLY A 466 -20.85 4.41 2.75
C GLY A 466 -19.96 4.08 1.55
N GLY A 467 -19.81 5.02 0.61
CA GLY A 467 -19.05 4.84 -0.64
C GLY A 467 -17.65 5.47 -0.63
N GLY A 468 -17.20 5.98 0.53
CA GLY A 468 -15.90 6.63 0.70
C GLY A 468 -14.70 5.71 0.52
N ASN A 469 -13.50 6.26 0.39
CA ASN A 469 -12.25 5.50 0.22
C ASN A 469 -11.37 5.59 1.48
N ALA A 470 -10.71 4.49 1.84
CA ALA A 470 -9.71 4.45 2.90
C ALA A 470 -8.30 4.40 2.30
N ILE A 471 -7.41 5.31 2.72
CA ILE A 471 -6.03 5.40 2.23
C ILE A 471 -5.10 5.43 3.45
N GLY A 472 -4.34 4.37 3.68
CA GLY A 472 -3.34 4.31 4.72
C GLY A 472 -2.18 5.28 4.45
N GLY A 473 -1.64 5.89 5.49
CA GLY A 473 -0.53 6.81 5.37
C GLY A 473 0.77 6.09 4.97
N ASP A 474 1.57 6.70 4.11
CA ASP A 474 2.93 6.22 3.82
C ASP A 474 3.82 6.35 5.07
N ALA A 475 4.72 5.40 5.27
CA ALA A 475 5.65 5.47 6.38
C ALA A 475 6.85 6.39 6.09
N GLY A 476 7.47 6.86 7.17
CA GLY A 476 8.70 7.63 7.13
C GLY A 476 9.91 6.78 6.79
N ARG A 477 10.91 7.41 6.16
CA ARG A 477 12.19 6.76 5.87
C ARG A 477 13.08 6.76 7.11
N GLY A 478 13.86 5.69 7.27
CA GLY A 478 15.00 5.72 8.19
C GLY A 478 16.06 6.69 7.71
N ALA A 479 16.96 7.12 8.59
CA ALA A 479 18.04 8.05 8.25
C ALA A 479 19.43 7.41 8.32
N GLY A 480 20.41 8.07 7.70
CA GLY A 480 21.79 7.58 7.67
C GLY A 480 22.45 7.57 9.04
N GLY A 481 23.26 6.55 9.30
CA GLY A 481 24.08 6.44 10.51
C GLY A 481 25.45 5.85 10.21
N ALA A 482 26.40 5.96 11.14
CA ALA A 482 27.73 5.39 10.95
C ALA A 482 27.77 3.90 11.31
N SER A 483 27.20 3.50 12.46
CA SER A 483 27.20 2.12 12.94
C SER A 483 26.04 1.28 12.42
N ARG A 484 24.89 1.91 12.17
CA ARG A 484 23.72 1.29 11.53
C ARG A 484 22.87 2.35 10.82
N GLY A 485 22.29 2.01 9.67
CA GLY A 485 21.26 2.82 9.04
C GLY A 485 19.94 2.70 9.81
N GLY A 486 19.14 3.77 9.83
CA GLY A 486 17.80 3.73 10.39
C GLY A 486 16.87 2.84 9.59
N ASN A 487 15.99 2.12 10.27
CA ASN A 487 14.94 1.31 9.68
C ASN A 487 13.85 2.20 9.07
N GLY A 488 13.16 1.71 8.05
CA GLY A 488 11.95 2.37 7.56
C GLY A 488 10.74 2.05 8.44
N GLY A 489 9.79 3.00 8.53
CA GLY A 489 8.54 2.78 9.26
C GLY A 489 7.57 1.84 8.53
N ALA A 490 6.58 1.30 9.22
CA ALA A 490 5.50 0.53 8.61
C ALA A 490 4.43 1.45 7.98
N GLY A 491 3.91 1.08 6.82
CA GLY A 491 2.80 1.77 6.17
C GLY A 491 1.49 1.61 6.95
N GLY A 492 0.63 2.62 6.86
CA GLY A 492 -0.65 2.63 7.55
C GLY A 492 -1.66 1.65 6.97
N GLU A 493 -2.47 1.02 7.83
CA GLU A 493 -3.56 0.15 7.39
C GLU A 493 -4.72 0.94 6.78
N ALA A 494 -5.45 0.33 5.83
CA ALA A 494 -6.66 0.89 5.25
C ALA A 494 -7.83 -0.09 5.39
N ASN A 495 -8.89 0.33 6.08
CA ASN A 495 -10.06 -0.51 6.32
C ASN A 495 -11.32 0.19 5.81
N ASN A 496 -12.02 -0.45 4.88
CA ASN A 496 -13.26 0.07 4.33
C ASN A 496 -14.41 -0.93 4.52
N TYR A 497 -15.28 -0.64 5.48
CA TYR A 497 -16.46 -1.45 5.75
C TYR A 497 -17.66 -1.07 4.86
N GLY A 498 -17.49 -0.07 3.99
CA GLY A 498 -18.44 0.37 2.97
C GLY A 498 -18.17 -0.22 1.58
N THR A 499 -18.60 0.47 0.53
CA THR A 499 -18.51 0.03 -0.88
C THR A 499 -17.32 0.61 -1.64
N GLY A 500 -16.56 1.53 -1.05
CA GLY A 500 -15.39 2.13 -1.70
C GLY A 500 -14.12 1.31 -1.53
N ASN A 501 -12.99 1.86 -1.99
CA ASN A 501 -11.70 1.19 -2.03
C ASN A 501 -10.94 1.31 -0.69
N ALA A 502 -9.96 0.44 -0.50
CA ALA A 502 -8.97 0.53 0.56
C ALA A 502 -7.56 0.34 -0.02
N ASP A 503 -6.70 1.35 0.16
CA ASP A 503 -5.31 1.34 -0.30
C ASP A 503 -4.39 1.47 0.92
N GLY A 504 -3.63 0.42 1.23
CA GLY A 504 -2.67 0.40 2.34
C GLY A 504 -1.47 1.31 2.03
N GLY A 505 -0.93 1.97 3.06
CA GLY A 505 0.21 2.87 2.92
C GLY A 505 1.51 2.10 2.63
N ARG A 506 2.46 2.72 1.93
CA ARG A 506 3.75 2.08 1.64
C ARG A 506 4.66 2.07 2.87
N GLY A 507 5.46 1.02 2.99
CA GLY A 507 6.53 0.91 3.95
C GLY A 507 7.68 1.86 3.63
N GLY A 508 8.30 2.41 4.66
CA GLY A 508 9.40 3.35 4.53
C GLY A 508 10.68 2.68 4.06
N ASN A 509 11.46 3.36 3.23
CA ASN A 509 12.79 2.87 2.91
C ASN A 509 13.72 3.03 4.11
N ALA A 510 14.54 2.02 4.35
CA ALA A 510 15.68 2.15 5.24
C ALA A 510 16.80 2.98 4.60
N SER A 511 17.76 3.39 5.44
CA SER A 511 18.89 4.21 5.03
C SER A 511 20.23 3.49 5.11
N PHE A 512 21.23 4.12 4.50
CA PHE A 512 22.59 3.58 4.40
C PHE A 512 23.39 3.72 5.71
N ALA A 513 24.40 2.87 5.87
CA ALA A 513 25.41 2.97 6.92
C ALA A 513 26.83 3.05 6.38
N ASN A 514 27.59 4.06 6.83
CA ASN A 514 28.94 4.33 6.32
C ASN A 514 29.98 3.29 6.76
N ASN A 515 29.89 2.80 8.01
CA ASN A 515 30.87 1.86 8.58
C ASN A 515 30.22 0.56 9.08
N GLY A 516 28.90 0.42 8.91
CA GLY A 516 28.11 -0.62 9.55
C GLY A 516 27.10 -1.28 8.62
N THR A 517 26.03 -1.82 9.21
CA THR A 517 24.94 -2.48 8.47
C THR A 517 23.85 -1.46 8.12
N GLY A 518 23.22 -1.57 6.95
CA GLY A 518 22.10 -0.68 6.58
C GLY A 518 20.88 -0.83 7.49
N GLY A 519 19.81 -0.09 7.28
CA GLY A 519 18.53 -0.32 7.99
C GLY A 519 17.67 -1.42 7.37
N ILE A 520 16.65 -1.90 8.08
CA ILE A 520 15.62 -2.81 7.53
C ILE A 520 14.50 -1.98 6.90
N GLY A 521 14.06 -2.36 5.70
CA GLY A 521 12.92 -1.72 5.03
C GLY A 521 11.62 -1.94 5.79
N GLY A 522 10.76 -0.93 5.82
CA GLY A 522 9.48 -0.99 6.52
C GLY A 522 8.44 -1.82 5.78
N ASN A 523 7.52 -2.46 6.52
CA ASN A 523 6.45 -3.24 5.90
C ASN A 523 5.38 -2.33 5.29
N GLY A 524 4.76 -2.76 4.19
CA GLY A 524 3.58 -2.11 3.64
C GLY A 524 2.33 -2.34 4.50
N GLY A 525 1.43 -1.36 4.49
CA GLY A 525 0.17 -1.39 5.22
C GLY A 525 -0.84 -2.34 4.58
N SER A 526 -1.62 -3.03 5.41
CA SER A 526 -2.66 -3.93 4.92
C SER A 526 -3.91 -3.15 4.47
N ALA A 527 -4.66 -3.72 3.53
CA ALA A 527 -5.93 -3.18 3.06
C ALA A 527 -7.07 -4.18 3.24
N SER A 528 -8.22 -3.71 3.72
CA SER A 528 -9.44 -4.51 3.83
C SER A 528 -10.65 -3.77 3.28
N VAL A 529 -11.49 -4.48 2.51
CA VAL A 529 -12.76 -3.98 1.98
C VAL A 529 -13.87 -4.99 2.32
N ALA A 530 -14.99 -4.53 2.87
CA ALA A 530 -16.16 -5.37 3.12
C ALA A 530 -17.19 -5.34 1.97
N GLY A 531 -17.30 -4.22 1.23
CA GLY A 531 -18.25 -4.05 0.12
C GLY A 531 -17.64 -4.28 -1.27
N GLY A 532 -18.19 -3.63 -2.29
CA GLY A 532 -17.84 -3.89 -3.70
C GLY A 532 -16.54 -3.26 -4.23
N GLY A 533 -15.80 -2.50 -3.40
CA GLY A 533 -14.59 -1.79 -3.80
C GLY A 533 -13.36 -2.70 -3.93
N ILE A 534 -12.18 -2.12 -4.18
CA ILE A 534 -10.91 -2.84 -4.36
C ILE A 534 -10.03 -2.67 -3.12
N ALA A 535 -9.39 -3.75 -2.67
CA ALA A 535 -8.37 -3.73 -1.62
C ALA A 535 -6.97 -3.83 -2.24
N VAL A 536 -6.08 -2.88 -1.96
CA VAL A 536 -4.68 -2.87 -2.42
C VAL A 536 -3.76 -2.74 -1.22
N GLY A 537 -2.95 -3.76 -0.93
CA GLY A 537 -1.93 -3.68 0.11
C GLY A 537 -0.78 -2.77 -0.32
N GLY A 538 -0.19 -2.04 0.62
CA GLY A 538 0.93 -1.15 0.35
C GLY A 538 2.22 -1.91 0.06
N ASP A 539 3.11 -1.34 -0.74
CA ASP A 539 4.42 -1.96 -1.01
C ASP A 539 5.34 -1.89 0.23
N GLY A 540 6.21 -2.87 0.40
CA GLY A 540 7.29 -2.85 1.39
C GLY A 540 8.44 -1.92 0.96
N GLY A 541 9.04 -1.25 1.93
CA GLY A 541 10.18 -0.36 1.70
C GLY A 541 11.49 -1.11 1.46
N SER A 542 12.43 -0.48 0.77
CA SER A 542 13.75 -1.06 0.50
C SER A 542 14.60 -1.15 1.76
N GLY A 543 15.40 -2.21 1.87
CA GLY A 543 16.48 -2.32 2.85
C GLY A 543 17.59 -1.31 2.56
N GLY A 544 18.29 -0.91 3.61
CA GLY A 544 19.36 0.07 3.55
C GLY A 544 20.70 -0.55 3.18
N ASP A 545 21.53 0.25 2.52
CA ASP A 545 22.89 -0.15 2.14
C ASP A 545 23.83 -0.13 3.36
N GLY A 546 24.84 -1.00 3.39
CA GLY A 546 25.80 -0.99 4.49
C GLY A 546 27.20 -1.40 4.05
N ALA A 547 28.20 -0.74 4.62
CA ALA A 547 29.59 -1.12 4.43
C ALA A 547 29.85 -2.58 4.85
N THR A 548 29.23 -3.08 5.92
CA THR A 548 29.47 -4.46 6.43
C THR A 548 28.28 -5.41 6.22
N GLY A 549 27.16 -4.94 5.70
CA GLY A 549 25.99 -5.76 5.40
C GLY A 549 24.81 -4.93 4.89
N GLY A 550 24.21 -5.39 3.79
CA GLY A 550 22.93 -4.85 3.31
C GLY A 550 21.80 -5.52 4.09
N ASN A 551 20.79 -4.76 4.52
CA ASN A 551 19.68 -5.30 5.29
C ASN A 551 18.44 -5.56 4.43
N SER A 552 17.48 -6.32 4.95
CA SER A 552 16.35 -6.81 4.17
C SER A 552 15.36 -5.73 3.80
N GLY A 553 14.70 -5.89 2.65
CA GLY A 553 13.50 -5.13 2.32
C GLY A 553 12.31 -5.55 3.18
N GLY A 554 11.35 -4.64 3.34
CA GLY A 554 10.12 -4.87 4.08
C GLY A 554 9.13 -5.72 3.29
N THR A 555 8.20 -6.36 3.99
CA THR A 555 7.16 -7.17 3.35
C THR A 555 6.07 -6.28 2.75
N GLY A 556 5.49 -6.69 1.62
CA GLY A 556 4.28 -6.05 1.09
C GLY A 556 3.07 -6.28 1.99
N GLY A 557 2.15 -5.32 2.02
CA GLY A 557 0.92 -5.35 2.79
C GLY A 557 -0.09 -6.35 2.23
N ALA A 558 -0.85 -6.98 3.11
CA ALA A 558 -1.89 -7.92 2.71
C ALA A 558 -3.15 -7.19 2.21
N ALA A 559 -3.92 -7.82 1.34
CA ALA A 559 -5.20 -7.31 0.84
C ALA A 559 -6.32 -8.31 1.07
N PHE A 560 -7.43 -7.86 1.66
CA PHE A 560 -8.60 -8.66 1.96
C PHE A 560 -9.85 -8.00 1.38
N ASN A 561 -10.58 -8.69 0.52
CA ASN A 561 -11.87 -8.25 0.02
C ASN A 561 -12.94 -9.26 0.44
N PHE A 562 -13.85 -8.86 1.33
CA PHE A 562 -14.95 -9.71 1.79
C PHE A 562 -16.22 -9.54 0.94
N GLY A 563 -16.23 -8.58 0.01
CA GLY A 563 -17.37 -8.27 -0.86
C GLY A 563 -17.21 -8.83 -2.26
N THR A 564 -17.55 -8.04 -3.28
CA THR A 564 -17.58 -8.49 -4.69
C THR A 564 -16.40 -8.00 -5.53
N GLY A 565 -15.53 -7.18 -4.95
CA GLY A 565 -14.41 -6.56 -5.67
C GLY A 565 -13.12 -7.37 -5.59
N SER A 566 -12.03 -6.79 -6.08
CA SER A 566 -10.72 -7.46 -6.16
C SER A 566 -9.82 -7.17 -4.95
N ALA A 567 -8.81 -8.02 -4.76
CA ALA A 567 -7.75 -7.86 -3.76
C ALA A 567 -6.37 -7.99 -4.41
N PHE A 568 -5.47 -7.04 -4.13
CA PHE A 568 -4.11 -7.00 -4.66
C PHE A 568 -3.11 -6.82 -3.52
N GLY A 569 -2.28 -7.81 -3.26
CA GLY A 569 -1.22 -7.71 -2.25
C GLY A 569 -0.09 -6.77 -2.71
N GLY A 570 0.52 -6.05 -1.77
CA GLY A 570 1.62 -5.14 -2.07
C GLY A 570 2.91 -5.88 -2.41
N ALA A 571 3.81 -5.28 -3.19
CA ALA A 571 5.11 -5.88 -3.48
C ALA A 571 6.05 -5.84 -2.26
N GLY A 572 6.95 -6.82 -2.14
CA GLY A 572 8.03 -6.78 -1.17
C GLY A 572 9.14 -5.81 -1.60
N GLY A 573 9.78 -5.16 -0.62
CA GLY A 573 10.88 -4.23 -0.86
C GLY A 573 12.17 -4.93 -1.25
N SER A 574 13.05 -4.27 -1.99
CA SER A 574 14.37 -4.81 -2.33
C SER A 574 15.32 -4.85 -1.13
N GLY A 575 16.23 -5.81 -1.07
CA GLY A 575 17.33 -5.82 -0.10
C GLY A 575 18.40 -4.76 -0.43
N GLY A 576 19.10 -4.28 0.60
CA GLY A 576 20.15 -3.26 0.47
C GLY A 576 21.48 -3.79 -0.06
N PHE A 577 22.30 -2.90 -0.60
CA PHE A 577 23.66 -3.19 -1.06
C PHE A 577 24.62 -3.45 0.12
N SER A 578 25.62 -4.31 -0.08
CA SER A 578 26.74 -4.47 0.85
C SER A 578 28.11 -4.26 0.21
N GLY A 579 28.98 -3.46 0.85
CA GLY A 579 30.37 -3.28 0.42
C GLY A 579 31.28 -4.46 0.81
N ALA A 580 31.21 -4.90 2.06
CA ALA A 580 32.12 -5.87 2.68
C ALA A 580 31.41 -7.05 3.37
N GLY A 581 30.10 -7.23 3.14
CA GLY A 581 29.31 -8.31 3.72
C GLY A 581 28.24 -8.83 2.76
N ILE A 582 27.28 -9.62 3.27
CA ILE A 582 26.23 -10.23 2.45
C ILE A 582 25.22 -9.15 2.01
N GLY A 583 24.73 -9.24 0.78
CA GLY A 583 23.65 -8.38 0.28
C GLY A 583 22.33 -8.63 1.01
N GLY A 584 21.49 -7.61 1.16
CA GLY A 584 20.23 -7.73 1.90
C GLY A 584 19.23 -8.67 1.24
N LEU A 585 18.38 -9.33 2.02
CA LEU A 585 17.30 -10.16 1.46
C LEU A 585 16.18 -9.29 0.87
N GLY A 586 15.56 -9.74 -0.22
CA GLY A 586 14.31 -9.15 -0.68
C GLY A 586 13.16 -9.47 0.27
N GLY A 587 12.26 -8.50 0.49
CA GLY A 587 11.05 -8.68 1.28
C GLY A 587 10.01 -9.55 0.57
N SER A 588 9.15 -10.24 1.31
CA SER A 588 8.07 -11.03 0.71
C SER A 588 6.95 -10.14 0.18
N GLY A 589 6.29 -10.55 -0.90
CA GLY A 589 5.06 -9.93 -1.37
C GLY A 589 3.89 -10.20 -0.42
N GLY A 590 2.92 -9.28 -0.39
CA GLY A 590 1.72 -9.36 0.43
C GLY A 590 0.71 -10.36 -0.12
N ASN A 591 -0.02 -11.02 0.78
CA ASN A 591 -1.08 -11.97 0.41
C ASN A 591 -2.34 -11.24 -0.05
N ALA A 592 -3.13 -11.85 -0.92
CA ALA A 592 -4.43 -11.35 -1.36
C ALA A 592 -5.54 -12.37 -1.13
N THR A 593 -6.69 -11.95 -0.59
CA THR A 593 -7.87 -12.81 -0.42
C THR A 593 -9.12 -12.11 -0.94
N SER A 594 -9.90 -12.79 -1.76
CA SER A 594 -11.22 -12.35 -2.24
C SER A 594 -12.28 -13.37 -1.82
N ALA A 595 -13.18 -13.00 -0.92
CA ALA A 595 -14.15 -13.91 -0.33
C ALA A 595 -15.43 -14.09 -1.17
N GLY A 596 -15.72 -13.19 -2.12
CA GLY A 596 -16.97 -13.22 -2.89
C GLY A 596 -16.93 -12.55 -4.27
N GLY A 597 -17.93 -12.88 -5.10
CA GLY A 597 -18.15 -12.26 -6.41
C GLY A 597 -17.18 -12.72 -7.52
N ASN A 598 -17.02 -11.90 -8.57
CA ASN A 598 -16.12 -12.20 -9.69
C ASN A 598 -14.74 -11.52 -9.54
N GLY A 599 -14.42 -11.02 -8.35
CA GLY A 599 -13.21 -10.27 -8.05
C GLY A 599 -11.95 -11.13 -8.08
N ILE A 600 -10.85 -10.56 -8.60
CA ILE A 600 -9.56 -11.23 -8.70
C ILE A 600 -8.82 -11.07 -7.37
N ALA A 601 -8.16 -12.14 -6.89
CA ALA A 601 -7.14 -12.04 -5.85
C ALA A 601 -5.77 -12.21 -6.50
N ALA A 602 -4.85 -11.25 -6.32
CA ALA A 602 -3.48 -11.38 -6.80
C ALA A 602 -2.48 -11.01 -5.71
N GLY A 603 -1.60 -11.96 -5.35
CA GLY A 603 -0.55 -11.74 -4.39
C GLY A 603 0.54 -10.81 -4.94
N GLY A 604 1.18 -10.05 -4.07
CA GLY A 604 2.26 -9.15 -4.46
C GLY A 604 3.54 -9.89 -4.84
N SER A 605 4.38 -9.29 -5.68
CA SER A 605 5.68 -9.88 -6.01
C SER A 605 6.66 -9.78 -4.83
N GLY A 606 7.54 -10.75 -4.68
CA GLY A 606 8.68 -10.66 -3.77
C GLY A 606 9.70 -9.63 -4.26
N GLY A 607 10.36 -8.96 -3.33
CA GLY A 607 11.41 -7.98 -3.61
C GLY A 607 12.71 -8.63 -4.07
N ASN A 608 13.54 -7.91 -4.80
CA ASN A 608 14.82 -8.41 -5.26
C ASN A 608 15.84 -8.44 -4.10
N GLY A 609 16.73 -9.43 -4.11
CA GLY A 609 17.88 -9.48 -3.22
C GLY A 609 18.89 -8.38 -3.55
N GLY A 610 19.52 -7.86 -2.50
CA GLY A 610 20.53 -6.83 -2.55
C GLY A 610 21.87 -7.35 -3.07
N THR A 611 22.61 -6.47 -3.72
CA THR A 611 23.92 -6.78 -4.29
C THR A 611 25.03 -6.72 -3.23
N SER A 612 26.09 -7.50 -3.39
CA SER A 612 27.28 -7.46 -2.55
C SER A 612 28.55 -7.30 -3.39
N ALA A 613 29.44 -6.39 -3.02
CA ALA A 613 30.67 -6.14 -3.76
C ALA A 613 31.77 -7.20 -3.52
N THR A 614 31.88 -7.76 -2.30
CA THR A 614 32.97 -8.70 -1.95
C THR A 614 32.50 -10.09 -1.48
N PHE A 615 31.23 -10.23 -1.12
CA PHE A 615 30.61 -11.47 -0.64
C PHE A 615 29.40 -11.91 -1.48
N VAL A 616 28.55 -12.78 -0.92
CA VAL A 616 27.35 -13.33 -1.54
C VAL A 616 26.25 -12.28 -1.66
N GLY A 617 25.58 -12.22 -2.81
CA GLY A 617 24.36 -11.42 -2.98
C GLY A 617 23.20 -11.94 -2.11
N GLY A 618 22.27 -11.07 -1.74
CA GLY A 618 21.11 -11.45 -0.94
C GLY A 618 20.08 -12.27 -1.74
N GLY A 619 19.34 -13.16 -1.10
CA GLY A 619 18.24 -13.89 -1.75
C GLY A 619 17.06 -12.99 -2.11
N GLY A 620 16.34 -13.34 -3.18
CA GLY A 620 15.06 -12.72 -3.52
C GLY A 620 13.94 -13.12 -2.58
N GLY A 621 12.98 -12.22 -2.36
CA GLY A 621 11.83 -12.44 -1.50
C GLY A 621 10.78 -13.36 -2.13
N ALA A 622 10.00 -14.05 -1.31
CA ALA A 622 8.88 -14.86 -1.81
C ALA A 622 7.74 -13.99 -2.35
N GLY A 623 7.06 -14.45 -3.40
CA GLY A 623 5.79 -13.86 -3.83
C GLY A 623 4.65 -14.16 -2.85
N GLY A 624 3.71 -13.25 -2.72
CA GLY A 624 2.54 -13.40 -1.85
C GLY A 624 1.54 -14.41 -2.39
N GLY A 625 0.85 -15.12 -1.50
CA GLY A 625 -0.23 -16.04 -1.87
C GLY A 625 -1.51 -15.29 -2.28
N ALA A 626 -2.36 -15.95 -3.03
CA ALA A 626 -3.68 -15.47 -3.40
C ALA A 626 -4.75 -16.52 -3.13
N SER A 627 -5.88 -16.11 -2.53
CA SER A 627 -7.05 -16.96 -2.31
C SER A 627 -8.30 -16.31 -2.88
N VAL A 628 -9.13 -17.09 -3.58
CA VAL A 628 -10.53 -16.76 -3.89
C VAL A 628 -11.40 -17.80 -3.22
N ASP A 629 -12.28 -17.40 -2.31
CA ASP A 629 -13.09 -18.34 -1.53
C ASP A 629 -14.42 -18.69 -2.22
N ALA A 630 -14.94 -17.81 -3.07
CA ALA A 630 -16.16 -18.06 -3.85
C ALA A 630 -16.23 -17.20 -5.13
N GLY A 631 -17.03 -17.66 -6.11
CA GLY A 631 -17.36 -16.90 -7.32
C GLY A 631 -16.39 -17.07 -8.50
N GLY A 632 -16.42 -16.18 -9.50
CA GLY A 632 -15.79 -16.41 -10.82
C GLY A 632 -14.39 -15.85 -11.01
N GLY A 633 -13.84 -15.11 -10.04
CA GLY A 633 -12.54 -14.45 -10.18
C GLY A 633 -11.35 -15.41 -10.07
N ASN A 634 -10.19 -15.01 -10.58
CA ASN A 634 -8.96 -15.82 -10.52
C ASN A 634 -8.18 -15.54 -9.22
N ALA A 635 -7.49 -16.55 -8.70
CA ALA A 635 -6.50 -16.43 -7.63
C ALA A 635 -5.10 -16.57 -8.25
N ILE A 636 -4.29 -15.52 -8.18
CA ILE A 636 -2.99 -15.42 -8.86
C ILE A 636 -1.90 -15.17 -7.81
N GLY A 637 -1.06 -16.17 -7.54
CA GLY A 637 0.09 -16.02 -6.67
C GLY A 637 1.10 -15.03 -7.24
N GLY A 638 1.75 -14.26 -6.36
CA GLY A 638 2.77 -13.29 -6.74
C GLY A 638 4.06 -13.96 -7.19
N ASN A 639 4.83 -13.30 -8.05
CA ASN A 639 6.12 -13.83 -8.49
C ASN A 639 7.18 -13.68 -7.39
N GLY A 640 8.12 -14.62 -7.29
CA GLY A 640 9.30 -14.49 -6.45
C GLY A 640 10.27 -13.43 -6.98
N GLY A 641 10.96 -12.75 -6.06
CA GLY A 641 11.96 -11.74 -6.39
C GLY A 641 13.27 -12.32 -6.90
N GLN A 642 14.04 -11.55 -7.64
CA GLN A 642 15.33 -11.99 -8.17
C GLN A 642 16.39 -12.08 -7.05
N GLY A 643 17.33 -13.01 -7.18
CA GLY A 643 18.50 -13.06 -6.33
C GLY A 643 19.49 -11.93 -6.64
N GLY A 644 20.17 -11.43 -5.61
CA GLY A 644 21.15 -10.36 -5.69
C GLY A 644 22.49 -10.82 -6.27
N VAL A 645 23.20 -9.89 -6.91
CA VAL A 645 24.54 -10.12 -7.47
C VAL A 645 25.58 -10.16 -6.35
N GLY A 646 26.56 -11.05 -6.44
CA GLY A 646 27.73 -11.03 -5.56
C GLY A 646 29.01 -11.51 -6.27
N SER A 647 30.16 -11.27 -5.65
CA SER A 647 31.48 -11.59 -6.25
C SER A 647 32.04 -12.95 -5.81
N SER A 648 31.76 -13.40 -4.58
CA SER A 648 32.13 -14.74 -4.10
C SER A 648 31.00 -15.78 -4.19
N GLY A 649 29.78 -15.32 -4.47
CA GLY A 649 28.57 -16.11 -4.68
C GLY A 649 27.39 -15.18 -4.99
N ALA A 650 26.29 -15.70 -5.52
CA ALA A 650 25.10 -14.88 -5.75
C ALA A 650 23.87 -15.40 -5.00
N GLY A 651 22.90 -14.53 -4.78
CA GLY A 651 21.70 -14.86 -4.04
C GLY A 651 20.74 -15.73 -4.84
N ASN A 652 20.00 -16.60 -4.16
CA ASN A 652 18.96 -17.40 -4.82
C ASN A 652 17.74 -16.54 -5.17
N GLY A 653 17.01 -16.92 -6.21
CA GLY A 653 15.71 -16.36 -6.52
C GLY A 653 14.65 -16.78 -5.49
N GLY A 654 13.69 -15.90 -5.24
CA GLY A 654 12.59 -16.15 -4.31
C GLY A 654 11.54 -17.12 -4.88
N THR A 655 10.77 -17.74 -4.00
CA THR A 655 9.69 -18.65 -4.40
C THR A 655 8.48 -17.88 -4.92
N GLY A 656 7.77 -18.41 -5.92
CA GLY A 656 6.47 -17.88 -6.32
C GLY A 656 5.39 -18.20 -5.29
N GLY A 657 4.40 -17.32 -5.15
CA GLY A 657 3.26 -17.48 -4.25
C GLY A 657 2.24 -18.48 -4.76
N GLU A 658 1.45 -19.05 -3.85
CA GLU A 658 0.37 -19.97 -4.22
C GLU A 658 -0.87 -19.22 -4.73
N GLY A 659 -1.63 -19.81 -5.65
CA GLY A 659 -2.93 -19.31 -6.09
C GLY A 659 -4.02 -20.35 -5.84
N ILE A 660 -4.89 -20.11 -4.86
CA ILE A 660 -5.93 -21.05 -4.41
C ILE A 660 -7.31 -20.51 -4.77
N ASN A 661 -8.10 -21.28 -5.51
CA ASN A 661 -9.43 -20.88 -5.94
C ASN A 661 -10.49 -21.91 -5.53
N HIS A 662 -11.40 -21.53 -4.65
CA HIS A 662 -12.53 -22.37 -4.24
C HIS A 662 -13.78 -22.16 -5.11
N GLY A 663 -13.79 -21.12 -5.96
CA GLY A 663 -14.86 -20.78 -6.88
C GLY A 663 -14.70 -21.35 -8.29
N ALA A 664 -15.34 -20.70 -9.27
CA ALA A 664 -15.35 -21.10 -10.68
C ALA A 664 -14.15 -20.59 -11.49
N GLY A 665 -13.36 -19.67 -10.94
CA GLY A 665 -12.16 -19.15 -11.60
C GLY A 665 -10.94 -20.07 -11.48
N ASN A 666 -9.81 -19.60 -12.02
CA ASN A 666 -8.56 -20.36 -12.02
C ASN A 666 -7.74 -20.12 -10.75
N GLY A 667 -7.01 -21.13 -10.30
CA GLY A 667 -5.92 -21.00 -9.34
C GLY A 667 -4.57 -21.03 -10.07
N ILE A 668 -3.81 -19.96 -9.98
CA ILE A 668 -2.57 -19.75 -10.75
C ILE A 668 -1.44 -19.46 -9.76
N GLY A 669 -0.45 -20.34 -9.69
CA GLY A 669 0.76 -20.10 -8.91
C GLY A 669 1.67 -19.06 -9.55
N GLY A 670 2.35 -18.27 -8.73
CA GLY A 670 3.32 -17.29 -9.18
C GLY A 670 4.63 -17.93 -9.66
N ASN A 671 5.37 -17.27 -10.54
CA ASN A 671 6.66 -17.78 -11.01
C ASN A 671 7.74 -17.62 -9.94
N GLY A 672 8.71 -18.53 -9.90
CA GLY A 672 9.92 -18.38 -9.11
C GLY A 672 10.83 -17.29 -9.68
N GLY A 673 11.51 -16.56 -8.80
CA GLY A 673 12.46 -15.53 -9.17
C GLY A 673 13.74 -16.10 -9.78
N THR A 674 14.42 -15.33 -10.62
CA THR A 674 15.72 -15.75 -11.17
C THR A 674 16.80 -15.72 -10.09
N GLY A 675 17.76 -16.64 -10.15
CA GLY A 675 18.98 -16.58 -9.35
C GLY A 675 19.85 -15.38 -9.75
N GLY A 676 20.62 -14.87 -8.79
CA GLY A 676 21.54 -13.76 -9.01
C GLY A 676 22.76 -14.18 -9.83
N ASN A 677 23.29 -13.25 -10.62
CA ASN A 677 24.52 -13.46 -11.39
C ASN A 677 25.76 -13.18 -10.54
N ILE A 678 26.92 -13.70 -10.95
CA ILE A 678 28.22 -13.27 -10.42
C ILE A 678 28.67 -11.98 -11.14
N GLY A 679 29.17 -11.00 -10.40
CA GLY A 679 29.61 -9.70 -10.93
C GLY A 679 30.80 -9.79 -11.91
N ASN A 680 30.94 -8.77 -12.77
CA ASN A 680 31.94 -8.69 -13.85
C ASN A 680 33.40 -8.59 -13.39
N ASP A 681 33.66 -8.46 -12.09
CA ASP A 681 35.00 -8.21 -11.52
C ASP A 681 35.91 -9.45 -11.55
N GLY A 682 35.38 -10.59 -12.00
CA GLY A 682 36.18 -11.66 -12.59
C GLY A 682 36.94 -12.54 -11.60
N LEU A 683 36.77 -13.85 -11.79
CA LEU A 683 37.79 -14.86 -11.50
C LEU A 683 38.07 -15.21 -10.03
N SER A 684 37.09 -15.15 -9.12
CA SER A 684 37.18 -16.04 -7.95
C SER A 684 36.89 -17.47 -8.43
N PRO A 685 37.88 -18.37 -8.57
CA PRO A 685 37.63 -19.70 -9.13
C PRO A 685 36.73 -20.46 -8.17
N GLY A 686 35.55 -20.88 -8.64
CA GLY A 686 34.57 -21.62 -7.84
C GLY A 686 33.40 -20.80 -7.26
N ALA A 687 33.28 -19.51 -7.56
CA ALA A 687 32.09 -18.74 -7.18
C ALA A 687 30.83 -19.26 -7.92
N ALA A 688 29.81 -19.68 -7.15
CA ALA A 688 28.56 -20.21 -7.67
C ALA A 688 27.50 -19.11 -7.81
N ALA A 689 26.89 -19.02 -8.99
CA ALA A 689 25.74 -18.16 -9.20
C ALA A 689 24.51 -18.68 -8.43
N GLY A 690 23.53 -17.81 -8.25
CA GLY A 690 22.35 -18.10 -7.45
C GLY A 690 21.43 -19.10 -8.15
N ASN A 691 20.76 -19.94 -7.38
CA ASN A 691 19.76 -20.85 -7.92
C ASN A 691 18.45 -20.10 -8.20
N GLY A 692 17.71 -20.53 -9.22
CA GLY A 692 16.36 -20.05 -9.49
C GLY A 692 15.38 -20.48 -8.40
N GLY A 693 14.40 -19.64 -8.10
CA GLY A 693 13.35 -19.91 -7.12
C GLY A 693 12.32 -20.90 -7.64
N THR A 694 11.62 -21.58 -6.73
CA THR A 694 10.54 -22.51 -7.10
C THR A 694 9.29 -21.77 -7.54
N GLY A 695 8.58 -22.27 -8.55
CA GLY A 695 7.24 -21.78 -8.89
C GLY A 695 6.21 -22.13 -7.81
N GLY A 696 5.23 -21.27 -7.59
CA GLY A 696 4.15 -21.47 -6.64
C GLY A 696 3.10 -22.46 -7.13
N ALA A 697 2.35 -23.06 -6.21
CA ALA A 697 1.27 -23.99 -6.56
C ALA A 697 0.02 -23.25 -7.04
N GLY A 698 -0.63 -23.76 -8.08
CA GLY A 698 -2.00 -23.39 -8.46
C GLY A 698 -2.96 -24.45 -7.97
N GLN A 699 -3.98 -24.06 -7.21
CA GLN A 699 -4.99 -24.97 -6.65
C GLN A 699 -6.40 -24.50 -7.02
N THR A 700 -7.26 -25.41 -7.44
CA THR A 700 -8.66 -25.09 -7.77
C THR A 700 -9.61 -26.16 -7.26
N TYR A 701 -10.64 -25.76 -6.52
CA TYR A 701 -11.66 -26.67 -5.99
C TYR A 701 -12.96 -26.64 -6.80
N GLY A 702 -13.23 -25.58 -7.56
CA GLY A 702 -14.39 -25.50 -8.47
C GLY A 702 -14.07 -25.88 -9.92
N VAL A 703 -14.68 -25.19 -10.88
CA VAL A 703 -14.67 -25.61 -12.30
C VAL A 703 -13.51 -25.06 -13.14
N GLY A 704 -12.74 -24.11 -12.61
CA GLY A 704 -11.60 -23.51 -13.32
C GLY A 704 -10.36 -24.40 -13.37
N ASN A 705 -9.33 -23.93 -14.06
CA ASN A 705 -8.05 -24.61 -14.19
C ASN A 705 -7.10 -24.28 -13.04
N ALA A 706 -6.29 -25.25 -12.65
CA ALA A 706 -5.21 -25.11 -11.69
C ALA A 706 -3.86 -25.12 -12.41
N ASN A 707 -3.16 -23.99 -12.43
CA ASN A 707 -1.88 -23.82 -13.13
C ASN A 707 -0.75 -23.54 -12.13
N GLY A 708 0.23 -24.43 -12.03
CA GLY A 708 1.44 -24.17 -11.28
C GLY A 708 2.31 -23.10 -11.95
N GLY A 709 2.97 -22.27 -11.16
CA GLY A 709 3.90 -21.25 -11.65
C GLY A 709 5.20 -21.86 -12.16
N ASN A 710 5.90 -21.18 -13.06
CA ASN A 710 7.17 -21.68 -13.59
C ASN A 710 8.31 -21.51 -12.57
N GLY A 711 9.29 -22.41 -12.61
CA GLY A 711 10.53 -22.25 -11.87
C GLY A 711 11.41 -21.14 -12.44
N GLY A 712 12.12 -20.44 -11.57
CA GLY A 712 13.04 -19.37 -11.95
C GLY A 712 14.30 -19.90 -12.63
N ARG A 713 14.90 -19.11 -13.52
CA ARG A 713 16.19 -19.44 -14.14
C ARG A 713 17.33 -19.30 -13.13
N GLY A 714 18.31 -20.20 -13.17
CA GLY A 714 19.57 -20.06 -12.43
C GLY A 714 20.44 -18.91 -12.96
N GLY A 715 21.20 -18.27 -12.08
CA GLY A 715 22.07 -17.15 -12.44
C GLY A 715 23.30 -17.58 -13.24
N ASP A 716 23.86 -16.66 -14.01
CA ASP A 716 25.07 -16.87 -14.80
C ASP A 716 26.31 -16.52 -13.95
N GLY A 717 27.40 -17.29 -14.08
CA GLY A 717 28.61 -17.11 -13.27
C GLY A 717 29.80 -17.98 -13.70
N TYR A 718 30.77 -18.19 -12.79
CA TYR A 718 31.86 -19.14 -13.04
C TYR A 718 31.35 -20.58 -13.01
N VAL A 719 30.58 -20.93 -11.96
CA VAL A 719 29.65 -22.05 -11.95
C VAL A 719 28.23 -21.49 -12.10
N GLY A 720 27.49 -21.96 -13.09
CA GLY A 720 26.10 -21.57 -13.31
C GLY A 720 25.18 -22.06 -12.19
N GLY A 721 24.22 -21.25 -11.78
CA GLY A 721 23.24 -21.60 -10.77
C GLY A 721 22.21 -22.60 -11.31
N SER A 722 21.62 -23.43 -10.45
CA SER A 722 20.58 -24.36 -10.89
C SER A 722 19.26 -23.65 -11.18
N GLY A 723 18.47 -24.19 -12.10
CA GLY A 723 17.10 -23.76 -12.33
C GLY A 723 16.16 -24.19 -11.20
N GLY A 724 15.15 -23.37 -10.91
CA GLY A 724 14.13 -23.66 -9.90
C GLY A 724 13.09 -24.66 -10.39
N THR A 725 12.43 -25.38 -9.49
CA THR A 725 11.38 -26.34 -9.86
C THR A 725 10.09 -25.62 -10.26
N GLY A 726 9.36 -26.15 -11.24
CA GLY A 726 8.01 -25.72 -11.55
C GLY A 726 7.03 -26.04 -10.41
N GLY A 727 6.05 -25.17 -10.20
CA GLY A 727 5.01 -25.31 -9.19
C GLY A 727 3.96 -26.36 -9.57
N ALA A 728 3.27 -26.90 -8.57
CA ALA A 728 2.25 -27.91 -8.80
C ALA A 728 0.92 -27.29 -9.29
N GLY A 729 0.22 -27.95 -10.20
CA GLY A 729 -1.18 -27.67 -10.54
C GLY A 729 -2.09 -28.72 -9.91
N GLN A 730 -3.02 -28.32 -9.06
CA GLN A 730 -3.92 -29.24 -8.35
C GLN A 730 -5.37 -28.83 -8.52
N THR A 731 -6.19 -29.71 -9.11
CA THR A 731 -7.64 -29.48 -9.21
C THR A 731 -8.40 -30.57 -8.46
N TYR A 732 -9.39 -30.15 -7.69
CA TYR A 732 -10.34 -31.02 -7.00
C TYR A 732 -11.73 -30.99 -7.67
N GLY A 733 -11.91 -30.13 -8.69
CA GLY A 733 -13.12 -30.01 -9.48
C GLY A 733 -12.92 -30.32 -10.97
N ALA A 734 -13.80 -29.81 -11.83
CA ALA A 734 -13.93 -30.31 -13.21
C ALA A 734 -12.89 -29.78 -14.21
N GLY A 735 -12.12 -28.74 -13.87
CA GLY A 735 -11.14 -28.12 -14.77
C GLY A 735 -9.82 -28.90 -14.92
N ASN A 736 -8.89 -28.37 -15.69
CA ASN A 736 -7.59 -29.01 -15.94
C ASN A 736 -6.57 -28.66 -14.85
N ALA A 737 -5.65 -29.58 -14.57
CA ALA A 737 -4.46 -29.33 -13.76
C ALA A 737 -3.22 -29.28 -14.66
N ASN A 738 -2.43 -28.22 -14.55
CA ASN A 738 -1.20 -28.03 -15.32
C ASN A 738 -0.04 -27.72 -14.38
N GLY A 739 1.02 -28.51 -14.44
CA GLY A 739 2.25 -28.25 -13.70
C GLY A 739 3.07 -27.15 -14.37
N GLY A 740 3.74 -26.33 -13.57
CA GLY A 740 4.62 -25.28 -14.07
C GLY A 740 5.89 -25.84 -14.71
N ILE A 741 6.48 -25.09 -15.64
CA ILE A 741 7.72 -25.50 -16.31
C ILE A 741 8.91 -25.33 -15.34
N GLY A 742 9.86 -26.25 -15.36
CA GLY A 742 11.12 -26.14 -14.63
C GLY A 742 12.01 -25.01 -15.18
N GLY A 743 12.69 -24.31 -14.30
CA GLY A 743 13.60 -23.22 -14.67
C GLY A 743 14.84 -23.73 -15.38
N ASN A 744 15.38 -22.94 -16.31
CA ASN A 744 16.64 -23.28 -16.97
C ASN A 744 17.83 -23.09 -16.01
N GLY A 745 18.88 -23.88 -16.20
CA GLY A 745 20.16 -23.68 -15.54
C GLY A 745 20.89 -22.43 -16.06
N GLY A 746 21.69 -21.80 -15.22
CA GLY A 746 22.53 -20.66 -15.58
C GLY A 746 23.81 -21.06 -16.29
N SER A 747 24.39 -20.14 -17.05
CA SER A 747 25.62 -20.37 -17.80
C SER A 747 26.87 -20.26 -16.91
N GLY A 748 27.79 -21.21 -17.05
CA GLY A 748 29.16 -21.16 -16.55
C GLY A 748 30.10 -20.61 -17.63
N SER A 749 30.79 -19.49 -17.38
CA SER A 749 31.67 -18.88 -18.38
C SER A 749 32.95 -19.69 -18.67
N ILE A 750 33.47 -20.41 -17.66
CA ILE A 750 34.64 -21.30 -17.74
C ILE A 750 34.40 -22.61 -16.95
N GLY A 751 33.59 -22.59 -15.88
CA GLY A 751 33.24 -23.75 -15.05
C GLY A 751 31.97 -24.51 -15.50
N LEU A 752 31.38 -25.29 -14.59
CA LEU A 752 30.18 -26.11 -14.87
C LEU A 752 28.97 -25.22 -15.19
N GLY A 753 28.19 -25.59 -16.21
CA GLY A 753 26.84 -25.05 -16.41
C GLY A 753 25.89 -25.53 -15.32
N GLY A 754 24.92 -24.71 -14.94
CA GLY A 754 23.95 -25.06 -13.91
C GLY A 754 22.97 -26.13 -14.36
N ASP A 755 22.57 -27.03 -13.47
CA ASP A 755 21.50 -28.00 -13.75
C ASP A 755 20.15 -27.31 -13.88
N ALA A 756 19.27 -27.83 -14.73
CA ALA A 756 17.91 -27.34 -14.83
C ALA A 756 16.98 -27.83 -13.71
N GLY A 757 15.95 -27.03 -13.45
CA GLY A 757 14.88 -27.39 -12.54
C GLY A 757 13.90 -28.40 -13.16
N SER A 758 13.29 -29.22 -12.31
CA SER A 758 12.24 -30.15 -12.73
C SER A 758 10.92 -29.44 -13.03
N GLY A 759 10.14 -29.98 -13.95
CA GLY A 759 8.75 -29.57 -14.16
C GLY A 759 7.85 -29.90 -12.95
N GLY A 760 6.80 -29.11 -12.76
CA GLY A 760 5.85 -29.25 -11.68
C GLY A 760 4.85 -30.39 -11.90
N SER A 761 4.36 -30.98 -10.82
CA SER A 761 3.34 -32.03 -10.88
C SER A 761 1.97 -31.44 -11.20
N ALA A 762 1.16 -32.16 -11.98
CA ALA A 762 -0.25 -31.90 -12.20
C ALA A 762 -1.10 -33.00 -11.57
N THR A 763 -2.13 -32.65 -10.84
CA THR A 763 -2.97 -33.61 -10.13
C THR A 763 -4.43 -33.19 -10.23
N ASN A 764 -5.27 -34.05 -10.80
CA ASN A 764 -6.72 -33.95 -10.80
C ASN A 764 -7.33 -35.03 -9.91
N LEU A 765 -7.92 -34.61 -8.79
CA LEU A 765 -8.56 -35.48 -7.81
C LEU A 765 -10.08 -35.59 -7.98
N SER A 766 -10.68 -34.94 -8.97
CA SER A 766 -12.13 -34.98 -9.16
C SER A 766 -12.57 -36.39 -9.61
N GLY A 767 -13.43 -37.03 -8.82
CA GLY A 767 -13.97 -38.37 -9.11
C GLY A 767 -15.05 -38.37 -10.20
N THR A 768 -15.54 -37.20 -10.62
CA THR A 768 -16.69 -37.07 -11.54
C THR A 768 -16.43 -36.18 -12.76
N GLY A 769 -15.31 -35.45 -12.81
CA GLY A 769 -14.97 -34.52 -13.89
C GLY A 769 -14.01 -35.08 -14.95
N ALA A 770 -14.05 -34.51 -16.15
CA ALA A 770 -13.24 -34.91 -17.32
C ALA A 770 -11.91 -34.14 -17.50
N GLY A 771 -11.49 -33.36 -16.50
CA GLY A 771 -10.31 -32.51 -16.61
C GLY A 771 -9.01 -33.29 -16.78
N ASN A 772 -8.12 -32.80 -17.63
CA ASN A 772 -6.81 -33.40 -17.86
C ASN A 772 -5.80 -32.97 -16.79
N ALA A 773 -4.78 -33.79 -16.55
CA ALA A 773 -3.62 -33.43 -15.74
C ALA A 773 -2.34 -33.49 -16.59
N THR A 774 -1.72 -32.34 -16.83
CA THR A 774 -0.50 -32.21 -17.65
C THR A 774 0.67 -31.76 -16.80
N GLY A 775 1.61 -32.66 -16.53
CA GLY A 775 2.85 -32.32 -15.82
C GLY A 775 3.68 -31.31 -16.61
N GLY A 776 4.35 -30.40 -15.89
CA GLY A 776 5.16 -29.36 -16.53
C GLY A 776 6.44 -29.94 -17.15
N ASN A 777 6.99 -29.28 -18.17
CA ASN A 777 8.26 -29.72 -18.77
C ASN A 777 9.44 -29.39 -17.85
N GLY A 778 10.51 -30.18 -17.92
CA GLY A 778 11.79 -29.86 -17.28
C GLY A 778 12.51 -28.72 -17.98
N GLY A 779 13.31 -27.96 -17.23
CA GLY A 779 14.11 -26.86 -17.78
C GLY A 779 15.32 -27.35 -18.59
N GLN A 780 15.93 -26.44 -19.34
CA GLN A 780 17.16 -26.71 -20.10
C GLN A 780 18.41 -26.47 -19.23
N GLY A 781 19.38 -27.38 -19.31
CA GLY A 781 20.66 -27.24 -18.61
C GLY A 781 21.45 -26.02 -19.10
N GLY A 782 22.29 -25.47 -18.22
CA GLY A 782 23.16 -24.34 -18.51
C GLY A 782 24.34 -24.73 -19.42
N SER A 783 24.84 -23.77 -20.19
CA SER A 783 26.09 -23.92 -20.96
C SER A 783 27.32 -23.75 -20.05
N GLY A 784 28.44 -24.40 -20.36
CA GLY A 784 29.70 -24.24 -19.61
C GLY A 784 30.80 -25.22 -20.04
N GLY A 785 31.93 -25.21 -19.33
CA GLY A 785 33.09 -26.08 -19.58
C GLY A 785 32.76 -27.57 -19.45
N ALA A 786 31.86 -27.93 -18.53
CA ALA A 786 30.99 -29.08 -18.69
C ALA A 786 29.54 -28.62 -18.60
N GLY A 787 28.69 -29.16 -19.47
CA GLY A 787 27.30 -28.77 -19.61
C GLY A 787 26.43 -29.17 -18.42
N GLY A 788 25.46 -28.33 -18.06
CA GLY A 788 24.45 -28.66 -17.05
C GLY A 788 23.46 -29.72 -17.54
N LYS A 789 22.91 -30.49 -16.60
CA LYS A 789 21.90 -31.51 -16.89
C LYS A 789 20.54 -30.88 -17.19
N GLY A 790 19.78 -31.52 -18.08
CA GLY A 790 18.38 -31.18 -18.33
C GLY A 790 17.47 -31.59 -17.16
N GLY A 791 16.42 -30.82 -16.93
CA GLY A 791 15.51 -31.02 -15.82
C GLY A 791 14.57 -32.20 -16.07
N ALA A 792 14.19 -32.94 -15.04
CA ALA A 792 13.15 -33.95 -15.20
C ALA A 792 11.80 -33.28 -15.54
N GLY A 793 10.93 -33.95 -16.29
CA GLY A 793 9.55 -33.50 -16.44
C GLY A 793 8.79 -33.52 -15.10
N GLY A 794 7.55 -33.02 -15.12
CA GLY A 794 6.56 -33.09 -14.05
C GLY A 794 5.57 -34.24 -14.23
N SER A 795 5.03 -34.80 -13.15
CA SER A 795 4.10 -35.94 -13.22
C SER A 795 2.68 -35.45 -13.52
N GLY A 796 1.82 -36.29 -14.13
CA GLY A 796 0.41 -35.97 -14.35
C GLY A 796 -0.46 -37.06 -13.72
N TYR A 797 -1.43 -36.72 -12.88
CA TYR A 797 -2.27 -37.69 -12.17
C TYR A 797 -3.75 -37.35 -12.30
N THR A 798 -4.63 -38.34 -12.54
CA THR A 798 -6.08 -38.14 -12.63
C THR A 798 -6.86 -39.25 -11.90
N ASN A 799 -7.81 -38.92 -11.03
CA ASN A 799 -8.69 -39.92 -10.40
C ASN A 799 -9.95 -40.25 -11.26
N GLY A 800 -10.21 -39.48 -12.33
CA GLY A 800 -11.42 -39.54 -13.16
C GLY A 800 -11.23 -40.06 -14.60
N ILE A 801 -12.10 -39.62 -15.51
CA ILE A 801 -12.10 -39.98 -16.96
C ILE A 801 -11.16 -39.13 -17.82
N GLY A 802 -10.53 -38.09 -17.25
CA GLY A 802 -9.58 -37.23 -17.96
C GLY A 802 -8.25 -37.92 -18.27
N ASN A 803 -7.45 -37.29 -19.14
CA ASN A 803 -6.13 -37.80 -19.52
C ASN A 803 -5.04 -37.31 -18.56
N ALA A 804 -4.05 -38.17 -18.30
CA ALA A 804 -2.87 -37.86 -17.49
C ALA A 804 -1.63 -37.87 -18.40
N THR A 805 -1.02 -36.70 -18.58
CA THR A 805 0.17 -36.51 -19.42
C THR A 805 1.34 -36.11 -18.54
N GLY A 806 2.41 -36.90 -18.56
CA GLY A 806 3.69 -36.53 -17.98
C GLY A 806 4.38 -35.44 -18.78
N GLY A 807 5.06 -34.52 -18.11
CA GLY A 807 5.88 -33.51 -18.75
C GLY A 807 7.16 -34.09 -19.33
N ASN A 808 7.65 -33.46 -20.38
CA ASN A 808 8.88 -33.87 -21.06
C ASN A 808 10.10 -33.47 -20.21
N GLY A 809 11.15 -34.29 -20.26
CA GLY A 809 12.48 -33.93 -19.77
C GLY A 809 13.08 -32.80 -20.58
N GLY A 810 13.80 -31.90 -19.91
CA GLY A 810 14.51 -30.81 -20.56
C GLY A 810 15.84 -31.25 -21.14
N ASN A 811 16.37 -30.46 -22.06
CA ASN A 811 17.62 -30.78 -22.73
C ASN A 811 18.84 -30.45 -21.86
N GLY A 812 19.85 -31.33 -21.85
CA GLY A 812 21.20 -31.01 -21.36
C GLY A 812 22.02 -30.29 -22.43
N THR A 813 23.20 -29.79 -22.08
CA THR A 813 24.10 -29.12 -23.04
C THR A 813 25.26 -30.01 -23.51
N THR A 814 25.76 -29.72 -24.71
CA THR A 814 26.61 -30.59 -25.55
C THR A 814 27.97 -30.99 -24.97
N TYR A 815 28.45 -30.32 -23.92
CA TYR A 815 29.72 -30.64 -23.26
C TYR A 815 29.54 -31.50 -22.00
N GLY A 816 28.81 -32.62 -22.09
CA GLY A 816 28.71 -33.61 -21.01
C GLY A 816 27.47 -33.54 -20.10
N GLY A 817 26.46 -32.73 -20.41
CA GLY A 817 25.20 -32.69 -19.65
C GLY A 817 24.22 -33.78 -20.08
N ASP A 818 23.73 -34.59 -19.14
CA ASP A 818 22.67 -35.59 -19.39
C ASP A 818 21.34 -34.89 -19.73
N GLY A 819 20.56 -35.45 -20.66
CA GLY A 819 19.18 -35.07 -20.90
C GLY A 819 18.29 -35.45 -19.72
N GLY A 820 17.29 -34.63 -19.42
CA GLY A 820 16.35 -34.87 -18.33
C GLY A 820 15.44 -36.06 -18.63
N SER A 821 15.07 -36.83 -17.60
CA SER A 821 14.12 -37.94 -17.74
C SER A 821 12.68 -37.43 -17.80
N GLY A 822 11.85 -38.04 -18.65
CA GLY A 822 10.39 -37.89 -18.62
C GLY A 822 9.76 -38.56 -17.39
N THR A 823 8.52 -38.22 -17.04
CA THR A 823 7.97 -38.60 -15.73
C THR A 823 7.35 -39.98 -15.60
N ARG A 824 7.41 -40.53 -14.37
CA ARG A 824 7.16 -41.96 -14.04
C ARG A 824 5.74 -42.31 -13.59
N PHE A 825 4.83 -41.34 -13.44
CA PHE A 825 3.52 -41.58 -12.84
C PHE A 825 2.40 -40.83 -13.58
N ALA A 826 1.63 -41.61 -14.32
CA ALA A 826 0.23 -41.34 -14.64
C ALA A 826 -0.63 -42.35 -13.90
N THR A 827 -1.87 -42.02 -13.56
CA THR A 827 -2.82 -42.92 -12.88
C THR A 827 -4.19 -42.44 -13.30
N VAL A 828 -5.08 -43.37 -13.65
CA VAL A 828 -6.37 -43.04 -14.29
C VAL A 828 -7.47 -44.00 -13.86
N GLY A 829 -8.66 -43.48 -13.54
CA GLY A 829 -9.89 -44.24 -13.35
C GLY A 829 -10.64 -44.58 -14.67
N GLY A 830 -10.41 -43.83 -15.77
CA GLY A 830 -11.06 -44.07 -17.08
C GLY A 830 -10.43 -43.54 -18.39
N GLY A 831 -9.48 -42.58 -18.39
CA GLY A 831 -8.84 -41.99 -19.59
C GLY A 831 -7.42 -42.50 -19.93
N THR A 832 -6.69 -41.80 -20.82
CA THR A 832 -5.35 -42.19 -21.30
C THR A 832 -4.23 -41.60 -20.42
N ALA A 833 -3.25 -42.44 -20.08
CA ALA A 833 -1.99 -42.08 -19.43
C ALA A 833 -0.85 -42.06 -20.44
N THR A 834 -0.16 -40.93 -20.59
CA THR A 834 1.04 -40.81 -21.43
C THR A 834 2.22 -40.34 -20.59
N GLY A 835 3.30 -41.11 -20.53
CA GLY A 835 4.56 -40.68 -19.95
C GLY A 835 5.18 -39.56 -20.79
N GLY A 836 5.91 -38.65 -20.17
CA GLY A 836 6.60 -37.57 -20.89
C GLY A 836 7.84 -38.06 -21.61
N ASP A 837 8.25 -37.40 -22.68
CA ASP A 837 9.44 -37.76 -23.46
C ASP A 837 10.72 -37.36 -22.71
N GLY A 838 11.84 -38.03 -22.98
CA GLY A 838 13.16 -37.68 -22.47
C GLY A 838 13.78 -36.50 -23.23
N GLY A 839 14.57 -35.68 -22.54
CA GLY A 839 15.28 -34.55 -23.15
C GLY A 839 16.55 -34.96 -23.87
N SER A 840 17.00 -34.15 -24.83
CA SER A 840 18.25 -34.39 -25.58
C SER A 840 19.49 -33.92 -24.81
N GLY A 841 20.65 -34.56 -24.97
CA GLY A 841 21.87 -34.19 -24.24
C GLY A 841 23.11 -34.99 -24.65
N ALA A 842 24.16 -35.00 -23.81
CA ALA A 842 25.32 -35.87 -24.02
C ALA A 842 24.96 -37.35 -23.88
N VAL A 843 24.20 -37.67 -22.82
CA VAL A 843 23.43 -38.90 -22.68
C VAL A 843 21.96 -38.49 -22.79
N GLY A 844 21.22 -39.03 -23.75
CA GLY A 844 19.80 -38.74 -23.93
C GLY A 844 18.99 -39.16 -22.71
N GLY A 845 18.04 -38.34 -22.31
CA GLY A 845 17.21 -38.61 -21.13
C GLY A 845 16.26 -39.78 -21.34
N ALA A 846 16.02 -40.57 -20.29
CA ALA A 846 15.07 -41.67 -20.37
C ALA A 846 13.62 -41.17 -20.46
N GLY A 847 12.82 -41.75 -21.35
CA GLY A 847 11.39 -41.55 -21.47
C GLY A 847 10.63 -41.93 -20.21
N GLY A 848 9.55 -41.21 -19.94
CA GLY A 848 8.73 -41.35 -18.75
C GLY A 848 7.81 -42.57 -18.79
N ARG A 849 7.50 -43.14 -17.62
CA ARG A 849 6.59 -44.30 -17.53
C ARG A 849 5.12 -43.86 -17.50
N GLY A 850 4.29 -44.48 -18.34
CA GLY A 850 2.83 -44.31 -18.30
C GLY A 850 2.15 -45.41 -17.48
N LEU A 851 1.27 -45.06 -16.53
CA LEU A 851 0.48 -46.05 -15.79
C LEU A 851 -1.02 -45.72 -15.88
N ALA A 852 -1.86 -46.71 -16.15
CA ALA A 852 -3.32 -46.56 -16.21
C ALA A 852 -4.02 -47.71 -15.49
N PHE A 853 -5.18 -47.48 -14.88
CA PHE A 853 -5.98 -48.55 -14.26
C PHE A 853 -7.21 -48.95 -15.11
N SER A 854 -7.60 -48.16 -16.11
CA SER A 854 -8.82 -48.40 -16.91
C SER A 854 -8.66 -48.09 -18.41
N GLY A 855 -8.07 -46.93 -18.78
CA GLY A 855 -7.79 -46.55 -20.19
C GLY A 855 -6.36 -46.86 -20.65
N ASP A 856 -5.94 -46.36 -21.83
CA ASP A 856 -4.63 -46.66 -22.44
C ASP A 856 -3.44 -46.12 -21.61
N ALA A 857 -2.34 -46.88 -21.50
CA ALA A 857 -1.06 -46.44 -20.93
C ALA A 857 0.02 -46.42 -22.01
N ARG A 858 0.72 -45.29 -22.16
CA ARG A 858 1.84 -45.12 -23.10
C ARG A 858 3.08 -44.62 -22.38
N GLY A 859 4.22 -45.24 -22.62
CA GLY A 859 5.52 -44.71 -22.20
C GLY A 859 5.96 -43.55 -23.10
N GLY A 860 6.72 -42.60 -22.54
CA GLY A 860 7.33 -41.52 -23.31
C GLY A 860 8.55 -41.99 -24.09
N MET A 861 8.90 -41.30 -25.16
CA MET A 861 10.07 -41.60 -25.98
C MET A 861 11.37 -41.25 -25.25
N GLY A 862 12.45 -41.98 -25.52
CA GLY A 862 13.79 -41.63 -25.06
C GLY A 862 14.35 -40.42 -25.81
N GLY A 863 15.07 -39.56 -25.12
CA GLY A 863 15.72 -38.39 -25.71
C GLY A 863 16.91 -38.77 -26.59
N THR A 864 17.20 -37.97 -27.61
CA THR A 864 18.37 -38.17 -28.49
C THR A 864 19.65 -37.68 -27.81
N GLY A 865 20.71 -38.50 -27.83
CA GLY A 865 21.96 -38.21 -27.09
C GLY A 865 23.19 -38.16 -27.97
N THR A 866 24.17 -37.29 -27.67
CA THR A 866 25.40 -37.19 -28.47
C THR A 866 26.37 -38.36 -28.30
N LEU A 867 26.31 -39.07 -27.17
CA LEU A 867 27.07 -40.30 -26.89
C LEU A 867 26.18 -41.54 -26.73
N VAL A 868 25.01 -41.41 -26.10
CA VAL A 868 24.08 -42.53 -25.88
C VAL A 868 22.65 -41.99 -25.94
N GLY A 869 21.77 -42.56 -26.76
CA GLY A 869 20.34 -42.26 -26.78
C GLY A 869 19.62 -42.79 -25.52
N GLY A 870 18.60 -42.08 -25.06
CA GLY A 870 17.88 -42.41 -23.84
C GLY A 870 16.96 -43.62 -24.00
N ASP A 871 16.71 -44.37 -22.92
CA ASP A 871 15.76 -45.48 -22.95
C ASP A 871 14.32 -44.97 -23.11
N GLY A 872 13.46 -45.71 -23.81
CA GLY A 872 12.03 -45.47 -23.88
C GLY A 872 11.32 -45.82 -22.56
N GLY A 873 10.24 -45.10 -22.26
CA GLY A 873 9.51 -45.25 -21.00
C GLY A 873 8.64 -46.50 -20.92
N ASP A 874 8.51 -47.08 -19.74
CA ASP A 874 7.62 -48.25 -19.53
C ASP A 874 6.13 -47.87 -19.53
N ALA A 875 5.26 -48.81 -19.88
CA ALA A 875 3.81 -48.70 -19.75
C ALA A 875 3.22 -49.81 -18.86
N LEU A 876 2.34 -49.45 -17.93
CA LEU A 876 1.60 -50.40 -17.09
C LEU A 876 0.10 -50.11 -17.16
N ASN A 877 -0.72 -51.12 -17.48
CA ASN A 877 -2.18 -50.99 -17.53
C ASN A 877 -2.88 -52.04 -16.67
N GLY A 878 -3.84 -51.64 -15.83
CA GLY A 878 -4.68 -52.52 -15.00
C GLY A 878 -6.08 -52.82 -15.52
N GLY A 879 -6.49 -52.25 -16.66
CA GLY A 879 -7.87 -52.22 -17.13
C GLY A 879 -8.10 -52.64 -18.59
N ALA A 880 -9.10 -52.05 -19.25
CA ALA A 880 -9.50 -52.48 -20.60
C ALA A 880 -8.64 -51.91 -21.74
N GLY A 881 -7.90 -50.83 -21.48
CA GLY A 881 -7.00 -50.20 -22.46
C GLY A 881 -5.72 -50.98 -22.75
N ASN A 882 -4.92 -50.48 -23.69
CA ASN A 882 -3.63 -51.04 -24.09
C ASN A 882 -2.48 -50.50 -23.22
N ALA A 883 -1.36 -51.24 -23.16
CA ALA A 883 -0.08 -50.79 -22.64
C ALA A 883 0.93 -50.72 -23.80
N ILE A 884 1.53 -49.55 -24.05
CA ILE A 884 2.46 -49.32 -25.16
C ILE A 884 3.76 -48.71 -24.60
N GLY A 885 4.85 -49.46 -24.65
CA GLY A 885 6.18 -48.96 -24.24
C GLY A 885 6.66 -47.86 -25.18
N GLY A 886 7.37 -46.87 -24.64
CA GLY A 886 7.96 -45.79 -25.43
C GLY A 886 9.18 -46.26 -26.20
N ASP A 887 9.48 -45.59 -27.31
CA ASP A 887 10.65 -45.93 -28.14
C ASP A 887 11.95 -45.39 -27.52
N GLY A 888 13.06 -46.11 -27.71
CA GLY A 888 14.39 -45.66 -27.32
C GLY A 888 14.91 -44.56 -28.24
N GLY A 889 15.65 -43.61 -27.69
CA GLY A 889 16.23 -42.50 -28.45
C GLY A 889 17.43 -42.94 -29.29
N ASP A 890 17.62 -42.29 -30.44
CA ASP A 890 18.77 -42.52 -31.31
C ASP A 890 20.07 -41.96 -30.71
N GLY A 891 21.20 -42.62 -31.01
CA GLY A 891 22.54 -42.10 -30.76
C GLY A 891 22.96 -41.09 -31.84
N ALA A 892 23.66 -40.01 -31.46
CA ALA A 892 24.07 -39.00 -32.44
C ALA A 892 25.36 -39.37 -33.18
N ALA A 893 25.59 -38.65 -34.28
CA ALA A 893 26.75 -38.85 -35.12
C ALA A 893 28.05 -38.31 -34.46
N GLY A 894 29.12 -39.12 -34.49
CA GLY A 894 30.44 -38.78 -33.97
C GLY A 894 31.36 -38.15 -35.02
N THR A 895 31.81 -36.91 -34.79
CA THR A 895 32.84 -36.26 -35.63
C THR A 895 34.23 -36.42 -34.98
N GLY A 896 35.06 -37.31 -35.52
CA GLY A 896 36.43 -37.56 -35.02
C GLY A 896 36.55 -38.56 -33.86
N GLY A 897 35.50 -39.34 -33.59
CA GLY A 897 35.44 -40.41 -32.59
C GLY A 897 34.29 -41.39 -32.87
N ASN A 898 34.01 -42.34 -31.96
CA ASN A 898 32.94 -43.34 -32.15
C ASN A 898 31.54 -42.70 -32.15
N GLY A 899 30.61 -43.25 -32.93
CA GLY A 899 29.21 -42.87 -32.95
C GLY A 899 28.47 -43.32 -31.69
N GLY A 900 27.43 -42.58 -31.29
CA GLY A 900 26.73 -42.85 -30.03
C GLY A 900 25.83 -44.09 -30.06
N ASN A 901 25.64 -44.80 -28.95
CA ASN A 901 24.74 -45.97 -28.91
C ASN A 901 23.27 -45.54 -28.88
N GLY A 902 22.35 -46.31 -29.47
CA GLY A 902 20.90 -46.12 -29.34
C GLY A 902 20.37 -46.65 -27.99
N GLY A 903 19.31 -46.01 -27.49
CA GLY A 903 18.65 -46.40 -26.23
C GLY A 903 17.73 -47.60 -26.38
N SER A 904 17.43 -48.30 -25.29
CA SER A 904 16.51 -49.44 -25.31
C SER A 904 15.03 -49.00 -25.36
N GLY A 905 14.16 -49.80 -25.96
CA GLY A 905 12.72 -49.56 -25.96
C GLY A 905 12.07 -49.91 -24.62
N GLY A 906 11.04 -49.16 -24.23
CA GLY A 906 10.36 -49.30 -22.96
C GLY A 906 9.52 -50.57 -22.85
N GLN A 907 9.38 -51.10 -21.63
CA GLN A 907 8.59 -52.31 -21.37
C GLN A 907 7.10 -52.00 -21.31
N ALA A 908 6.24 -52.94 -21.72
CA ALA A 908 4.79 -52.82 -21.60
C ALA A 908 4.21 -53.98 -20.80
N THR A 909 3.43 -53.68 -19.78
CA THR A 909 2.74 -54.69 -18.96
C THR A 909 1.24 -54.37 -18.89
N ASN A 910 0.39 -55.32 -19.26
CA ASN A 910 -1.06 -55.21 -19.10
C ASN A 910 -1.57 -56.31 -18.17
N THR A 911 -2.27 -55.94 -17.10
CA THR A 911 -2.90 -56.87 -16.15
C THR A 911 -4.42 -56.97 -16.32
N GLY A 912 -5.01 -56.27 -17.30
CA GLY A 912 -6.43 -56.26 -17.61
C GLY A 912 -6.79 -56.98 -18.92
N THR A 913 -7.67 -56.41 -19.76
CA THR A 913 -8.19 -57.07 -20.98
C THR A 913 -7.58 -56.59 -22.30
N GLY A 914 -6.81 -55.50 -22.30
CA GLY A 914 -6.21 -54.93 -23.51
C GLY A 914 -4.82 -55.50 -23.86
N ASN A 915 -4.20 -54.98 -24.91
CA ASN A 915 -2.92 -55.48 -25.43
C ASN A 915 -1.70 -54.91 -24.69
N ALA A 916 -0.53 -55.54 -24.85
CA ALA A 916 0.78 -55.02 -24.45
C ALA A 916 1.74 -55.00 -25.65
N VAL A 917 2.34 -53.84 -25.95
CA VAL A 917 3.28 -53.65 -27.06
C VAL A 917 4.57 -53.00 -26.53
N GLY A 918 5.70 -53.68 -26.64
CA GLY A 918 7.00 -53.15 -26.22
C GLY A 918 7.50 -52.08 -27.18
N GLY A 919 8.21 -51.07 -26.67
CA GLY A 919 8.76 -49.99 -27.49
C GLY A 919 9.93 -50.47 -28.36
N THR A 920 10.18 -49.78 -29.46
CA THR A 920 11.34 -50.06 -30.33
C THR A 920 12.64 -49.55 -29.71
N GLY A 921 13.76 -50.22 -29.98
CA GLY A 921 15.09 -49.73 -29.61
C GLY A 921 15.58 -48.65 -30.59
N GLY A 922 16.29 -47.66 -30.08
CA GLY A 922 16.85 -46.56 -30.87
C GLY A 922 18.05 -47.01 -31.71
N ASN A 923 18.33 -46.29 -32.80
CA ASN A 923 19.44 -46.59 -33.68
C ASN A 923 20.77 -46.07 -33.12
N GLY A 924 21.87 -46.74 -33.45
CA GLY A 924 23.22 -46.26 -33.21
C GLY A 924 23.59 -45.12 -34.17
N GLY A 925 24.35 -44.16 -33.67
CA GLY A 925 24.81 -43.00 -34.42
C GLY A 925 25.97 -43.32 -35.36
N ASP A 926 26.00 -42.63 -36.48
CA ASP A 926 27.07 -42.75 -37.48
C ASP A 926 28.37 -42.07 -37.00
N SER A 927 29.52 -42.40 -37.59
CA SER A 927 30.81 -41.81 -37.23
C SER A 927 31.64 -41.50 -38.47
N SER A 928 32.36 -40.38 -38.43
CA SER A 928 33.28 -39.96 -39.50
C SER A 928 34.77 -40.14 -39.15
N GLY A 929 35.11 -40.99 -38.18
CA GLY A 929 36.51 -41.26 -37.79
C GLY A 929 36.73 -42.23 -36.62
N GLY A 930 35.78 -43.12 -36.37
CA GLY A 930 35.74 -44.13 -35.31
C GLY A 930 34.65 -45.19 -35.55
N SER A 931 34.39 -46.12 -34.62
CA SER A 931 33.35 -47.14 -34.81
C SER A 931 31.93 -46.54 -34.75
N GLY A 932 31.00 -47.00 -35.58
CA GLY A 932 29.59 -46.65 -35.47
C GLY A 932 28.99 -47.15 -34.14
N GLY A 933 27.93 -46.48 -33.67
CA GLY A 933 27.28 -46.79 -32.40
C GLY A 933 26.45 -48.08 -32.47
N LYS A 934 26.24 -48.76 -31.34
CA LYS A 934 25.36 -49.94 -31.27
C LYS A 934 23.88 -49.54 -31.28
N GLY A 935 23.02 -50.33 -31.91
CA GLY A 935 21.57 -50.22 -31.82
C GLY A 935 21.04 -50.69 -30.47
N GLY A 936 19.96 -50.07 -30.00
CA GLY A 936 19.30 -50.38 -28.73
C GLY A 936 18.39 -51.60 -28.80
N ASN A 937 18.17 -52.27 -27.66
CA ASN A 937 17.29 -53.43 -27.60
C ASN A 937 15.80 -53.04 -27.62
N GLY A 938 14.95 -53.86 -28.24
CA GLY A 938 13.50 -53.70 -28.19
C GLY A 938 12.90 -54.03 -26.81
N GLY A 939 11.82 -53.34 -26.47
CA GLY A 939 11.14 -53.44 -25.19
C GLY A 939 10.35 -54.74 -25.02
N LYS A 940 10.27 -55.21 -23.78
CA LYS A 940 9.52 -56.43 -23.42
C LYS A 940 8.03 -56.15 -23.26
N ALA A 941 7.16 -57.01 -23.79
CA ALA A 941 5.71 -56.94 -23.60
C ALA A 941 5.18 -58.12 -22.78
N THR A 942 4.34 -57.83 -21.77
CA THR A 942 3.76 -58.85 -20.88
C THR A 942 2.26 -58.63 -20.67
N VAL A 943 1.44 -59.65 -20.92
CA VAL A 943 0.03 -59.72 -20.48
C VAL A 943 -0.08 -60.73 -19.33
N MET A 944 -0.69 -60.33 -18.22
CA MET A 944 -0.88 -61.18 -17.03
C MET A 944 -2.22 -60.88 -16.32
N ALA A 945 -2.60 -61.63 -15.28
CA ALA A 945 -3.83 -61.40 -14.52
C ALA A 945 -3.61 -60.52 -13.28
N PRO A 946 -4.63 -59.80 -12.76
CA PRO A 946 -4.55 -59.20 -11.44
C PRO A 946 -4.64 -60.31 -10.37
N PHE A 947 -3.94 -60.13 -9.24
CA PHE A 947 -3.81 -61.10 -8.15
C PHE A 947 -5.11 -61.89 -7.85
N GLY A 948 -5.24 -63.10 -8.40
CA GLY A 948 -6.36 -64.04 -8.17
C GLY A 948 -7.41 -64.19 -9.28
N GLY A 949 -7.32 -63.47 -10.42
CA GLY A 949 -8.30 -63.54 -11.52
C GLY A 949 -7.85 -64.34 -12.76
N SER A 950 -8.78 -64.59 -13.70
CA SER A 950 -8.47 -65.16 -15.02
C SER A 950 -7.92 -64.07 -15.97
N PRO A 951 -6.74 -64.26 -16.59
CA PRO A 951 -6.15 -63.27 -17.50
C PRO A 951 -7.00 -63.06 -18.78
N GLY A 952 -7.08 -61.81 -19.27
CA GLY A 952 -7.93 -61.39 -20.39
C GLY A 952 -7.46 -61.81 -21.81
N PRO A 953 -8.18 -61.40 -22.88
CA PRO A 953 -7.89 -61.78 -24.28
C PRO A 953 -6.78 -60.97 -24.96
N GLY A 954 -6.15 -60.02 -24.26
CA GLY A 954 -5.10 -59.16 -24.81
C GLY A 954 -3.90 -59.93 -25.38
N SER A 955 -3.24 -59.35 -26.39
CA SER A 955 -2.04 -59.91 -27.04
C SER A 955 -0.76 -59.20 -26.60
N ALA A 956 0.38 -59.90 -26.60
CA ALA A 956 1.69 -59.37 -26.20
C ALA A 956 2.69 -59.35 -27.39
N ALA A 957 3.18 -58.18 -27.77
CA ALA A 957 4.14 -58.03 -28.88
C ALA A 957 5.43 -57.34 -28.40
N GLY A 958 6.56 -58.04 -28.45
CA GLY A 958 7.87 -57.47 -28.14
C GLY A 958 8.31 -56.42 -29.16
N GLY A 959 9.03 -55.40 -28.71
CA GLY A 959 9.48 -54.28 -29.54
C GLY A 959 10.64 -54.65 -30.47
N LEU A 960 10.83 -53.88 -31.55
CA LEU A 960 11.92 -54.10 -32.51
C LEU A 960 13.27 -53.66 -31.93
N GLY A 961 14.36 -54.34 -32.27
CA GLY A 961 15.73 -53.88 -32.00
C GLY A 961 16.17 -52.78 -32.97
N GLY A 962 16.94 -51.81 -32.48
CA GLY A 962 17.46 -50.69 -33.28
C GLY A 962 18.66 -51.08 -34.13
N ASN A 963 18.90 -50.36 -35.22
CA ASN A 963 20.03 -50.63 -36.12
C ASN A 963 21.34 -50.07 -35.56
N GLY A 964 22.47 -50.68 -35.89
CA GLY A 964 23.81 -50.14 -35.61
C GLY A 964 24.17 -49.01 -36.58
N GLY A 965 24.96 -48.05 -36.11
CA GLY A 965 25.45 -46.92 -36.88
C GLY A 965 26.64 -47.27 -37.77
N ASN A 966 26.87 -46.46 -38.80
CA ASN A 966 27.96 -46.62 -39.76
C ASN A 966 29.24 -45.96 -39.24
N GLY A 967 30.42 -46.46 -39.60
CA GLY A 967 31.69 -45.84 -39.20
C GLY A 967 32.94 -46.55 -39.73
N ASP A 968 34.11 -46.22 -39.19
CA ASP A 968 35.38 -46.92 -39.49
C ASP A 968 35.35 -48.38 -39.04
N SER A 969 34.40 -48.79 -38.21
CA SER A 969 33.90 -50.16 -38.08
C SER A 969 32.41 -50.05 -37.75
N GLY A 970 31.58 -50.91 -38.34
CA GLY A 970 30.13 -50.82 -38.17
C GLY A 970 29.68 -51.15 -36.75
N GLY A 971 28.65 -50.48 -36.25
CA GLY A 971 28.04 -50.77 -34.95
C GLY A 971 27.13 -52.00 -35.00
N ASN A 972 27.02 -52.75 -33.90
CA ASN A 972 26.13 -53.92 -33.85
C ASN A 972 24.66 -53.52 -33.71
N GLY A 973 23.75 -54.28 -34.33
CA GLY A 973 22.30 -54.13 -34.17
C GLY A 973 21.80 -54.62 -32.81
N GLY A 974 20.70 -54.03 -32.34
CA GLY A 974 20.06 -54.35 -31.07
C GLY A 974 19.17 -55.60 -31.15
N SER A 975 18.98 -56.28 -30.02
CA SER A 975 18.10 -57.45 -29.96
C SER A 975 16.61 -57.07 -29.93
N GLY A 976 15.75 -57.92 -30.49
CA GLY A 976 14.30 -57.76 -30.42
C GLY A 976 13.74 -58.10 -29.03
N GLY A 977 12.68 -57.41 -28.64
CA GLY A 977 12.03 -57.57 -27.34
C GLY A 977 11.23 -58.87 -27.21
N GLN A 978 11.10 -59.37 -25.99
CA GLN A 978 10.31 -60.57 -25.71
C GLN A 978 8.81 -60.27 -25.59
N GLY A 979 7.95 -61.13 -26.12
CA GLY A 979 6.51 -61.11 -25.88
C GLY A 979 6.09 -62.25 -24.95
N ILE A 980 5.38 -61.95 -23.86
CA ILE A 980 4.91 -62.95 -22.89
C ILE A 980 3.40 -62.77 -22.64
N ASN A 981 2.61 -63.82 -22.86
CA ASN A 981 1.16 -63.79 -22.63
C ASN A 981 0.73 -64.91 -21.68
N HIS A 982 0.11 -64.56 -20.55
CA HIS A 982 -0.47 -65.52 -19.61
C HIS A 982 -1.99 -65.75 -19.82
N GLY A 983 -2.60 -65.05 -20.79
CA GLY A 983 -4.01 -65.09 -21.13
C GLY A 983 -4.33 -65.91 -22.38
N THR A 984 -5.42 -65.55 -23.05
CA THR A 984 -5.93 -66.27 -24.24
C THR A 984 -5.53 -65.64 -25.58
N GLY A 985 -4.91 -64.46 -25.55
CA GLY A 985 -4.47 -63.74 -26.76
C GLY A 985 -3.18 -64.30 -27.37
N SER A 986 -2.72 -63.69 -28.47
CA SER A 986 -1.49 -64.10 -29.16
C SER A 986 -0.24 -63.48 -28.54
N THR A 987 0.94 -64.02 -28.88
CA THR A 987 2.23 -63.48 -28.43
C THR A 987 3.27 -63.52 -29.55
N ALA A 988 4.06 -62.46 -29.69
CA ALA A 988 5.11 -62.34 -30.69
C ALA A 988 6.37 -61.69 -30.12
N GLY A 989 7.54 -62.18 -30.53
CA GLY A 989 8.83 -61.56 -30.25
C GLY A 989 9.20 -60.54 -31.32
N GLY A 990 9.91 -59.48 -30.93
CA GLY A 990 10.33 -58.42 -31.86
C GLY A 990 11.49 -58.85 -32.75
N ALA A 991 11.63 -58.21 -33.92
CA ALA A 991 12.78 -58.46 -34.79
C ALA A 991 14.08 -57.85 -34.22
N GLY A 992 15.22 -58.47 -34.50
CA GLY A 992 16.54 -57.90 -34.23
C GLY A 992 16.90 -56.81 -35.26
N GLY A 993 17.65 -55.80 -34.83
CA GLY A 993 18.11 -54.70 -35.67
C GLY A 993 19.32 -55.07 -36.53
N GLY A 994 19.52 -54.35 -37.63
CA GLY A 994 20.66 -54.57 -38.54
C GLY A 994 21.98 -54.03 -37.99
N GLY A 995 23.10 -54.62 -38.37
CA GLY A 995 24.45 -54.08 -38.11
C GLY A 995 24.79 -52.96 -39.10
N GLY A 996 25.59 -51.98 -38.65
CA GLY A 996 26.02 -50.84 -39.46
C GLY A 996 27.19 -51.16 -40.40
N ASP A 997 27.43 -50.26 -41.34
CA ASP A 997 28.47 -50.40 -42.37
C ASP A 997 29.85 -49.90 -41.90
N GLY A 998 30.91 -50.60 -42.32
CA GLY A 998 32.31 -50.18 -42.19
C GLY A 998 32.79 -49.42 -43.43
N VAL A 999 33.25 -48.17 -43.30
CA VAL A 999 33.65 -47.31 -44.45
C VAL A 999 35.16 -47.31 -44.77
N GLY A 1000 36.02 -47.92 -43.94
CA GLY A 1000 37.47 -48.01 -44.16
C GLY A 1000 37.90 -49.34 -44.81
N GLY A 1001 38.89 -49.33 -45.73
CA GLY A 1001 39.30 -50.49 -46.55
C GLY A 1001 39.79 -51.76 -45.83
N SER A 1002 39.86 -51.77 -44.49
CA SER A 1002 40.19 -52.92 -43.64
C SER A 1002 39.18 -53.13 -42.50
N SER A 1003 38.02 -52.48 -42.54
CA SER A 1003 37.06 -52.45 -41.45
C SER A 1003 35.93 -53.47 -41.57
N SER A 1004 35.54 -54.07 -40.44
CA SER A 1004 34.37 -54.95 -40.35
C SER A 1004 33.09 -54.15 -40.10
N GLY A 1005 32.01 -54.50 -40.82
CA GLY A 1005 30.65 -54.10 -40.47
C GLY A 1005 30.20 -54.75 -39.16
N GLY A 1006 29.13 -54.22 -38.57
CA GLY A 1006 28.62 -54.69 -37.29
C GLY A 1006 27.78 -55.96 -37.40
N ASP A 1007 27.66 -56.71 -36.31
CA ASP A 1007 26.79 -57.88 -36.25
C ASP A 1007 25.30 -57.48 -36.17
N GLY A 1008 24.42 -58.30 -36.73
CA GLY A 1008 22.97 -58.17 -36.60
C GLY A 1008 22.46 -58.64 -35.23
N GLY A 1009 21.39 -58.02 -34.75
CA GLY A 1009 20.78 -58.33 -33.45
C GLY A 1009 19.95 -59.63 -33.47
N ALA A 1010 19.83 -60.29 -32.32
CA ALA A 1010 18.97 -61.46 -32.17
C ALA A 1010 17.47 -61.10 -32.21
N GLY A 1011 16.63 -61.98 -32.75
CA GLY A 1011 15.17 -61.87 -32.64
C GLY A 1011 14.69 -62.19 -31.23
N GLY A 1012 13.62 -61.54 -30.79
CA GLY A 1012 13.03 -61.73 -29.46
C GLY A 1012 12.22 -63.02 -29.33
N ASP A 1013 12.14 -63.55 -28.13
CA ASP A 1013 11.35 -64.75 -27.85
C ASP A 1013 9.86 -64.44 -27.68
N ALA A 1014 9.00 -65.42 -27.98
CA ALA A 1014 7.56 -65.35 -27.74
C ALA A 1014 7.13 -66.48 -26.80
N LYS A 1015 6.50 -66.17 -25.66
CA LYS A 1015 6.11 -67.17 -24.64
C LYS A 1015 4.63 -67.08 -24.28
N ALA A 1016 3.88 -68.14 -24.58
CA ALA A 1016 2.48 -68.30 -24.17
C ALA A 1016 2.36 -69.24 -22.95
N VAL A 1017 1.68 -68.79 -21.90
CA VAL A 1017 1.45 -69.53 -20.64
C VAL A 1017 -0.07 -69.64 -20.47
N ASN A 1018 -0.66 -70.83 -20.64
CA ASN A 1018 -2.11 -70.95 -20.95
C ASN A 1018 -2.94 -71.66 -19.87
N THR A 1019 -4.21 -71.24 -19.74
CA THR A 1019 -5.32 -71.88 -18.99
C THR A 1019 -6.38 -72.58 -19.86
N GLY A 1020 -6.23 -72.64 -21.19
CA GLY A 1020 -7.04 -73.54 -22.05
C GLY A 1020 -7.16 -73.26 -23.56
N LEU A 1021 -6.81 -72.08 -24.11
CA LEU A 1021 -7.16 -71.69 -25.51
C LEU A 1021 -6.13 -70.87 -26.34
N ALA A 1022 -4.89 -70.64 -25.91
CA ALA A 1022 -3.95 -69.73 -26.58
C ALA A 1022 -3.30 -70.25 -27.89
N THR A 1023 -3.06 -69.33 -28.85
CA THR A 1023 -2.29 -69.54 -30.09
C THR A 1023 -0.78 -69.62 -29.81
N ALA A 1024 -0.04 -70.51 -30.51
CA ALA A 1024 1.42 -70.62 -30.38
C ALA A 1024 2.12 -69.29 -30.72
N GLY A 1025 3.14 -68.94 -29.92
CA GLY A 1025 3.87 -67.68 -30.09
C GLY A 1025 4.78 -67.68 -31.33
N ILE A 1026 4.97 -66.51 -31.95
CA ILE A 1026 5.87 -66.34 -33.10
C ILE A 1026 7.16 -65.65 -32.63
N GLY A 1027 8.29 -66.36 -32.68
CA GLY A 1027 9.61 -65.80 -32.39
C GLY A 1027 10.01 -64.72 -33.42
N GLY A 1028 10.79 -63.74 -32.97
CA GLY A 1028 11.23 -62.63 -33.80
C GLY A 1028 12.27 -63.01 -34.86
N THR A 1029 12.29 -62.28 -35.97
CA THR A 1029 13.28 -62.49 -37.03
C THR A 1029 14.65 -61.93 -36.64
N PRO A 1030 15.75 -62.57 -37.05
CA PRO A 1030 17.10 -62.06 -36.79
C PRO A 1030 17.43 -60.82 -37.62
N GLY A 1031 18.24 -59.93 -37.07
CA GLY A 1031 18.82 -58.80 -37.77
C GLY A 1031 19.95 -59.23 -38.73
N GLN A 1032 20.09 -58.50 -39.83
CA GLN A 1032 21.16 -58.73 -40.80
C GLN A 1032 22.46 -58.05 -40.33
N GLY A 1033 23.60 -58.70 -40.48
CA GLY A 1033 24.91 -58.07 -40.25
C GLY A 1033 25.26 -57.08 -41.37
N GLY A 1034 26.09 -56.08 -41.04
CA GLY A 1034 26.74 -55.23 -42.04
C GLY A 1034 27.80 -56.01 -42.83
N PRO A 1035 28.50 -55.37 -43.79
CA PRO A 1035 29.53 -56.00 -44.61
C PRO A 1035 30.61 -56.69 -43.75
N SER A 1036 30.73 -58.02 -43.87
CA SER A 1036 31.63 -58.87 -43.05
C SER A 1036 31.22 -59.06 -41.57
N GLY A 1037 30.05 -58.58 -41.16
CA GLY A 1037 29.41 -58.88 -39.88
C GLY A 1037 28.55 -60.15 -39.94
N THR A 1038 28.23 -60.73 -38.79
CA THR A 1038 27.38 -61.93 -38.69
C THR A 1038 25.90 -61.57 -38.53
N ASN A 1039 25.01 -62.42 -39.05
CA ASN A 1039 23.57 -62.29 -38.80
C ASN A 1039 23.22 -62.73 -37.38
N GLY A 1040 22.18 -62.11 -36.81
CA GLY A 1040 21.68 -62.50 -35.49
C GLY A 1040 21.00 -63.86 -35.48
N SER A 1041 20.72 -64.37 -34.28
CA SER A 1041 19.95 -65.60 -34.08
C SER A 1041 18.44 -65.34 -34.12
N PRO A 1042 17.61 -66.20 -34.73
CA PRO A 1042 16.16 -66.10 -34.66
C PRO A 1042 15.65 -66.34 -33.22
N GLY A 1043 14.56 -65.68 -32.86
CA GLY A 1043 13.92 -65.83 -31.55
C GLY A 1043 13.17 -67.16 -31.42
N SER A 1044 13.10 -67.68 -30.20
CA SER A 1044 12.40 -68.92 -29.90
C SER A 1044 10.88 -68.74 -29.97
N ALA A 1045 10.23 -69.57 -30.78
CA ALA A 1045 8.78 -69.73 -30.76
C ALA A 1045 8.41 -70.59 -29.54
N GLY A 1046 8.03 -69.96 -28.43
CA GLY A 1046 7.74 -70.65 -27.19
C GLY A 1046 6.56 -71.60 -27.31
N THR A 1047 6.75 -72.83 -26.82
CA THR A 1047 5.70 -73.83 -26.64
C THR A 1047 4.75 -73.42 -25.52
N VAL A 1048 3.47 -73.78 -25.68
CA VAL A 1048 2.44 -73.54 -24.66
C VAL A 1048 2.81 -74.31 -23.40
N SER A 1049 3.21 -73.62 -22.32
CA SER A 1049 3.39 -74.26 -21.02
C SER A 1049 2.04 -74.36 -20.30
N PRO A 1050 1.56 -75.58 -19.96
CA PRO A 1050 0.47 -75.73 -19.00
C PRO A 1050 0.96 -75.33 -17.60
N LEU A 1051 0.16 -74.56 -16.86
CA LEU A 1051 0.40 -74.31 -15.43
C LEU A 1051 0.08 -75.55 -14.60
#